data_AF-U9SVK9-F1
#
_entry.id   AF-U9SVK9-F1
#
_cell.length_a   1.000
_cell.length_b   1.000
_cell.length_c   1.000
_cell.angle_alpha   90.00
_cell.angle_beta   90.00
_cell.angle_gamma   90.00
#
_symmetry.space_group_name_H-M   'P 1'
#
loop_
_entity.id
_entity.type
_entity.pdbx_description
1 polymer ?
#
loop_
_entity_poly.entity_id
_entity_poly.type
_entity_poly.pdbx_seq_one_letter_code
_entity_poly.pdbx_strand_id
1 'polypeptide(L)'
;MIALNYKCEKCIFICNAIHFKQNFISWTSGDKDIDKFIRVTQLSAHSIYEIKDVLEWIPYNRIYNIKYIEKIGLYRANWIDGKIYKWNDYDQNWDRYDQNMIVTIKNLNNSKEITTEFMNEIRKDHEIYGITRDPETKCYMMYKFINWTSGNKDIDKFIQDTQLSVHQYNEISHALEWIPYDRFYDIKYIEKIGVYRANWIDGKIYKWDDECQNWGRLNQDMFVTLESLINPKNVSIEFMNKIKVYHKFYGITQNPETKNYMIVLDNKCEKCNCICNSIYFQQNFDNWTSGNKDIDKFIQDTQLSAHTDHGSSDALEWIPYDRCYNIEFIAEDRFGKIYKANWIDGFILKWNDYNQNWDRYNQNIVVTIKNLNISKEITTEFMNVIRKDHKIHGITQDLETQSYMVVLSSYCRKWYNICNATFFQQNFINWTSGNNEIDGLIQDTQLSVHKDNEISHALEWIPYSRFYNIKYIEKIGVYRANWIDGYIHKWDDKYQNWGRLNQDMLVTLENLINPKNVSIEFIMNKIKVNHKFYGVTQNPETKNYMMVLNNSGNKDIDKFIQDTQLSAHTDHGSSDILEWIPYNRFHNVEFIAEDRFGKIYKTNANWIDGFILKWNHYNQNWDRFNQNMVVTMKNLNNSKEITTDFMNEKRSQNLWNNSGSKNAELYGCIR
;
A
#
# COMPACT_ATOMS: atom_id res chain seq x y z
N MET A 1 -3.67 76.65 47.16
CA MET A 1 -4.00 75.25 46.78
C MET A 1 -5.45 75.23 46.34
N ILE A 2 -5.72 74.92 45.07
CA ILE A 2 -7.09 74.70 44.58
C ILE A 2 -7.26 73.19 44.48
N ALA A 3 -8.15 72.62 45.29
CA ALA A 3 -8.56 71.22 45.17
C ALA A 3 -9.56 71.14 44.01
N LEU A 4 -9.12 70.66 42.85
CA LEU A 4 -10.02 70.39 41.72
C LEU A 4 -10.76 69.07 41.97
N ASN A 5 -12.06 69.05 41.72
CA ASN A 5 -12.90 67.87 41.86
C ASN A 5 -12.60 66.88 40.71
N TYR A 6 -11.93 65.75 41.01
CA TYR A 6 -11.49 64.75 40.01
C TYR A 6 -12.58 63.73 39.65
N LYS A 7 -13.85 64.15 39.56
CA LYS A 7 -14.93 63.26 39.08
C LYS A 7 -15.09 63.42 37.57
N CYS A 8 -15.04 62.30 36.85
CA CYS A 8 -15.41 62.25 35.46
C CYS A 8 -16.93 62.45 35.35
N GLU A 9 -17.40 63.38 34.50
CA GLU A 9 -18.84 63.59 34.32
C GLU A 9 -19.57 62.36 33.74
N LYS A 10 -18.82 61.44 33.11
CA LYS A 10 -19.34 60.22 32.49
C LYS A 10 -19.09 58.93 33.28
N CYS A 11 -18.24 58.95 34.31
CA CYS A 11 -17.83 57.73 35.00
C CYS A 11 -18.01 57.87 36.52
N ILE A 12 -18.41 56.77 37.16
CA ILE A 12 -18.60 56.69 38.62
C ILE A 12 -17.23 56.74 39.36
N PHE A 13 -16.15 56.34 38.69
CA PHE A 13 -14.77 56.27 39.20
C PHE A 13 -13.80 57.12 38.35
N ILE A 14 -12.58 57.33 38.86
CA ILE A 14 -11.48 57.90 38.08
C ILE A 14 -11.23 57.00 36.86
N CYS A 15 -11.04 57.60 35.68
CA CYS A 15 -10.98 56.90 34.41
C CYS A 15 -9.77 57.34 33.58
N ASN A 16 -9.41 56.58 32.55
CA ASN A 16 -8.24 56.81 31.70
C ASN A 16 -8.17 58.25 31.15
N ALA A 17 -9.31 58.82 30.75
CA ALA A 17 -9.41 60.20 30.27
C ALA A 17 -8.94 61.24 31.30
N ILE A 18 -9.11 60.99 32.60
CA ILE A 18 -8.60 61.87 33.67
C ILE A 18 -7.08 61.79 33.74
N HIS A 19 -6.50 60.58 33.70
CA HIS A 19 -5.05 60.38 33.73
C HIS A 19 -4.37 61.02 32.50
N PHE A 20 -4.96 60.88 31.32
CA PHE A 20 -4.49 61.60 30.14
C PHE A 20 -4.57 63.11 30.31
N LYS A 21 -5.70 63.64 30.81
CA LYS A 21 -5.91 65.07 31.02
C LYS A 21 -4.87 65.68 31.97
N GLN A 22 -4.45 64.94 33.00
CA GLN A 22 -3.39 65.37 33.92
C GLN A 22 -2.03 65.51 33.22
N ASN A 23 -1.77 64.69 32.20
CA ASN A 23 -0.53 64.70 31.41
C ASN A 23 -0.54 65.72 30.25
N PHE A 24 -1.58 66.52 30.04
CA PHE A 24 -1.59 67.49 28.92
C PHE A 24 -0.55 68.61 29.05
N ILE A 25 -0.05 68.84 30.27
CA ILE A 25 0.95 69.87 30.56
C ILE A 25 2.37 69.33 30.28
N SER A 26 2.56 68.01 30.26
CA SER A 26 3.89 67.40 30.11
C SER A 26 4.36 67.25 28.66
N TRP A 27 3.51 67.53 27.67
CA TRP A 27 3.88 67.49 26.25
C TRP A 27 3.10 68.52 25.42
N THR A 28 3.73 68.95 24.32
CA THR A 28 3.09 69.70 23.22
C THR A 28 3.80 69.35 21.93
N SER A 29 3.03 69.25 20.85
CA SER A 29 3.56 69.13 19.49
C SER A 29 4.11 70.45 18.95
N GLY A 30 3.77 71.57 19.59
CA GLY A 30 4.01 72.93 19.09
C GLY A 30 2.99 73.40 18.05
N ASP A 31 1.99 72.58 17.71
CA ASP A 31 0.84 72.94 16.88
C ASP A 31 -0.46 72.70 17.68
N LYS A 32 -1.28 73.75 17.80
CA LYS A 32 -2.48 73.73 18.65
C LYS A 32 -3.55 72.79 18.11
N ASP A 33 -3.61 72.58 16.80
CA ASP A 33 -4.63 71.74 16.19
C ASP A 33 -4.30 70.26 16.40
N ILE A 34 -3.02 69.89 16.30
CA ILE A 34 -2.53 68.53 16.59
C ILE A 34 -2.65 68.23 18.08
N ASP A 35 -2.27 69.17 18.95
CA ASP A 35 -2.45 69.01 20.39
C ASP A 35 -3.93 68.79 20.73
N LYS A 36 -4.82 69.62 20.16
CA LYS A 36 -6.27 69.46 20.35
C LYS A 36 -6.74 68.10 19.86
N PHE A 37 -6.26 67.64 18.71
CA PHE A 37 -6.67 66.38 18.11
C PHE A 37 -6.27 65.17 18.95
N ILE A 38 -4.98 65.05 19.32
CA ILE A 38 -4.48 63.98 20.19
C ILE A 38 -5.26 63.97 21.50
N ARG A 39 -5.45 65.15 22.12
CA ARG A 39 -6.20 65.30 23.37
C ARG A 39 -7.66 64.87 23.24
N VAL A 40 -8.32 65.11 22.10
CA VAL A 40 -9.71 64.65 21.88
C VAL A 40 -9.76 63.12 21.94
N THR A 41 -8.82 62.42 21.29
CA THR A 41 -8.79 60.94 21.32
C THR A 41 -8.50 60.39 22.72
N GLN A 42 -7.62 61.07 23.45
CA GLN A 42 -7.27 60.72 24.83
C GLN A 42 -8.43 60.97 25.81
N LEU A 43 -9.20 62.05 25.62
CA LEU A 43 -10.37 62.36 26.43
C LEU A 43 -11.57 61.44 26.15
N SER A 44 -11.61 60.78 24.98
CA SER A 44 -12.65 59.80 24.67
C SER A 44 -12.41 58.41 25.29
N ALA A 45 -11.19 58.11 25.76
CA ALA A 45 -10.88 56.82 26.35
C ALA A 45 -11.16 56.82 27.85
N HIS A 46 -12.33 56.33 28.24
CA HIS A 46 -12.75 56.20 29.63
C HIS A 46 -12.41 54.83 30.21
N SER A 47 -12.41 53.77 29.39
CA SER A 47 -12.11 52.40 29.82
C SER A 47 -10.83 51.85 29.16
N ILE A 48 -10.38 50.69 29.64
CA ILE A 48 -9.24 49.96 29.05
C ILE A 48 -9.52 49.52 27.59
N TYR A 49 -10.78 49.27 27.23
CA TYR A 49 -11.17 48.82 25.89
C TYR A 49 -11.08 49.92 24.82
N GLU A 50 -11.11 51.18 25.24
CA GLU A 50 -11.06 52.35 24.36
C GLU A 50 -9.61 52.86 24.16
N ILE A 51 -8.63 52.30 24.89
CA ILE A 51 -7.21 52.69 24.77
C ILE A 51 -6.67 52.39 23.36
N LYS A 52 -7.17 51.35 22.69
CA LYS A 52 -6.74 50.99 21.33
C LYS A 52 -6.98 52.10 20.29
N ASP A 53 -7.90 53.01 20.56
CA ASP A 53 -8.30 54.11 19.65
C ASP A 53 -7.63 55.45 20.02
N VAL A 54 -6.81 55.46 21.08
CA VAL A 54 -6.09 56.63 21.58
C VAL A 54 -4.84 56.90 20.75
N LEU A 55 -4.66 58.15 20.37
CA LEU A 55 -3.40 58.61 19.80
C LEU A 55 -2.47 59.14 20.90
N GLU A 56 -1.19 58.87 20.72
CA GLU A 56 -0.13 59.40 21.55
C GLU A 56 0.74 60.41 20.81
N TRP A 57 1.17 61.46 21.51
CA TRP A 57 2.31 62.26 21.07
C TRP A 57 3.61 61.53 21.40
N ILE A 58 4.35 61.14 20.36
CA ILE A 58 5.61 60.40 20.50
C ILE A 58 6.77 61.38 20.28
N PRO A 59 7.61 61.67 21.30
CA PRO A 59 8.80 62.48 21.10
C PRO A 59 9.73 61.85 20.06
N TYR A 60 10.22 62.63 19.09
CA TYR A 60 10.97 62.10 17.94
C TYR A 60 12.20 61.28 18.32
N ASN A 61 12.87 61.65 19.42
CA ASN A 61 14.03 60.92 19.95
C ASN A 61 13.71 59.53 20.52
N ARG A 62 12.42 59.15 20.61
CA ARG A 62 11.99 57.80 20.96
C ARG A 62 11.90 56.88 19.74
N ILE A 63 12.24 57.38 18.56
CA ILE A 63 12.28 56.63 17.31
C ILE A 63 13.72 56.59 16.77
N TYR A 64 14.14 55.42 16.30
CA TYR A 64 15.48 55.22 15.74
C TYR A 64 15.45 54.22 14.57
N ASN A 65 16.59 54.08 13.88
CA ASN A 65 16.70 53.22 12.68
C ASN A 65 15.70 53.54 11.57
N ILE A 66 15.42 54.83 11.34
CA ILE A 66 14.48 55.28 10.30
C ILE A 66 15.06 54.99 8.91
N LYS A 67 14.36 54.21 8.09
CA LYS A 67 14.73 53.86 6.72
C LYS A 67 13.59 54.16 5.76
N TYR A 68 13.87 54.91 4.70
CA TYR A 68 12.89 55.19 3.65
C TYR A 68 12.67 53.96 2.77
N ILE A 69 11.40 53.65 2.47
CA ILE A 69 10.99 52.56 1.58
C ILE A 69 10.35 53.18 0.33
N GLU A 70 11.21 53.45 -0.66
CA GLU A 70 10.86 54.18 -1.89
C GLU A 70 9.68 53.56 -2.67
N LYS A 71 9.54 52.24 -2.66
CA LYS A 71 8.46 51.51 -3.37
C LYS A 71 7.05 51.77 -2.84
N ILE A 72 6.90 52.18 -1.58
CA ILE A 72 5.60 52.40 -0.93
C ILE A 72 5.41 53.84 -0.43
N GLY A 73 6.43 54.71 -0.52
CA GLY A 73 6.34 56.09 -0.07
C GLY A 73 6.20 56.25 1.45
N LEU A 74 6.74 55.29 2.23
CA LEU A 74 6.69 55.26 3.70
C LEU A 74 8.09 55.02 4.27
N TYR A 75 8.27 55.24 5.57
CA TYR A 75 9.51 54.94 6.31
C TYR A 75 9.27 53.80 7.29
N ARG A 76 10.30 53.00 7.58
CA ARG A 76 10.30 51.99 8.66
C ARG A 76 11.21 52.44 9.78
N ALA A 77 10.80 52.26 11.03
CA ALA A 77 11.62 52.62 12.19
C ALA A 77 11.34 51.72 13.40
N ASN A 78 12.15 51.86 14.44
CA ASN A 78 11.94 51.24 15.75
C ASN A 78 11.41 52.30 16.72
N TRP A 79 10.38 51.98 17.50
CA TRP A 79 9.80 52.84 18.54
C TRP A 79 10.08 52.27 19.93
N ILE A 80 10.76 53.05 20.77
CA ILE A 80 11.27 52.60 22.07
C ILE A 80 10.14 52.31 23.06
N ASP A 81 9.14 53.19 23.16
CA ASP A 81 8.16 53.12 24.25
C ASP A 81 7.17 51.96 24.11
N GLY A 82 6.78 51.63 22.87
CA GLY A 82 5.70 50.70 22.62
C GLY A 82 4.31 51.27 22.97
N LYS A 83 3.27 50.50 22.65
CA LYS A 83 1.87 50.93 22.72
C LYS A 83 1.40 51.09 24.16
N ILE A 84 0.64 52.14 24.45
CA ILE A 84 -0.06 52.31 25.73
C ILE A 84 -1.10 51.19 25.89
N TYR A 85 -1.08 50.53 27.04
CA TYR A 85 -2.00 49.43 27.35
C TYR A 85 -3.03 49.76 28.43
N LYS A 86 -2.56 50.19 29.62
CA LYS A 86 -3.45 50.56 30.74
C LYS A 86 -2.75 51.51 31.69
N TRP A 87 -3.54 52.23 32.47
CA TRP A 87 -3.02 52.99 33.59
C TRP A 87 -2.71 52.07 34.77
N ASN A 88 -1.56 52.23 35.38
CA ASN A 88 -1.12 51.50 36.56
C ASN A 88 -1.19 52.43 37.78
N ASP A 89 -2.16 52.17 38.66
CA ASP A 89 -2.39 52.97 39.86
C ASP A 89 -1.26 52.87 40.90
N TYR A 90 -0.48 51.78 40.89
CA TYR A 90 0.66 51.61 41.80
C TYR A 90 1.85 52.46 41.36
N ASP A 91 2.20 52.40 40.08
CA ASP A 91 3.35 53.10 39.51
C ASP A 91 3.02 54.54 39.08
N GLN A 92 1.75 54.92 39.12
CA GLN A 92 1.25 56.23 38.66
C GLN A 92 1.73 56.56 37.24
N ASN A 93 1.73 55.54 36.36
CA ASN A 93 2.21 55.64 35.00
C ASN A 93 1.42 54.72 34.05
N TRP A 94 1.60 54.90 32.74
CA TRP A 94 1.03 54.03 31.72
C TRP A 94 1.88 52.78 31.53
N ASP A 95 1.30 51.61 31.74
CA ASP A 95 1.88 50.34 31.30
C ASP A 95 1.88 50.30 29.77
N ARG A 96 2.98 49.78 29.20
CA ARG A 96 3.19 49.67 27.76
C ARG A 96 3.56 48.25 27.37
N TYR A 97 3.17 47.86 26.16
CA TYR A 97 3.62 46.62 25.53
C TYR A 97 4.41 46.91 24.25
N ASP A 98 5.18 45.92 23.80
CA ASP A 98 5.98 45.99 22.57
C ASP A 98 7.03 47.11 22.56
N GLN A 99 7.78 47.25 23.66
CA GLN A 99 8.94 48.13 23.70
C GLN A 99 9.94 47.76 22.58
N ASN A 100 10.49 48.76 21.91
CA ASN A 100 11.32 48.60 20.71
C ASN A 100 10.60 47.98 19.49
N MET A 101 9.27 48.10 19.40
CA MET A 101 8.52 47.62 18.23
C MET A 101 8.91 48.30 16.93
N ILE A 102 8.81 47.53 15.84
CA ILE A 102 8.97 48.05 14.47
C ILE A 102 7.66 48.70 14.04
N VAL A 103 7.76 49.89 13.47
CA VAL A 103 6.63 50.70 13.02
C VAL A 103 6.87 51.20 11.60
N THR A 104 5.77 51.39 10.86
CA THR A 104 5.78 52.08 9.59
C THR A 104 5.30 53.51 9.79
N ILE A 105 5.97 54.45 9.15
CA ILE A 105 5.83 55.89 9.33
C ILE A 105 5.39 56.50 8.00
N LYS A 106 4.27 57.24 8.02
CA LYS A 106 3.84 58.09 6.90
C LYS A 106 4.26 59.53 7.16
N ASN A 107 5.01 60.12 6.24
CA ASN A 107 5.36 61.53 6.29
C ASN A 107 4.17 62.39 5.84
N LEU A 108 3.90 63.48 6.55
CA LEU A 108 2.86 64.46 6.28
C LEU A 108 3.55 65.82 6.11
N ASN A 109 3.40 66.44 4.95
CA ASN A 109 4.22 67.58 4.55
C ASN A 109 3.97 68.82 5.43
N ASN A 110 2.80 68.92 6.07
CA ASN A 110 2.46 69.95 7.04
C ASN A 110 1.25 69.55 7.91
N SER A 111 0.93 70.35 8.94
CA SER A 111 -0.24 70.11 9.81
C SER A 111 -1.59 70.30 9.13
N LYS A 112 -1.66 71.00 7.98
CA LYS A 112 -2.91 71.20 7.24
C LYS A 112 -3.41 69.93 6.55
N GLU A 113 -2.53 68.95 6.32
CA GLU A 113 -2.90 67.62 5.81
C GLU A 113 -3.60 66.75 6.88
N ILE A 114 -3.50 67.10 8.17
CA ILE A 114 -4.09 66.37 9.31
C ILE A 114 -5.49 66.94 9.60
N THR A 115 -6.44 66.66 8.73
CA THR A 115 -7.86 67.00 8.97
C THR A 115 -8.62 65.85 9.62
N THR A 116 -9.73 66.15 10.32
CA THR A 116 -10.61 65.12 10.89
C THR A 116 -11.12 64.13 9.83
N GLU A 117 -11.33 64.59 8.60
CA GLU A 117 -11.73 63.76 7.45
C GLU A 117 -10.63 62.81 6.99
N PHE A 118 -9.40 63.31 6.79
CA PHE A 118 -8.22 62.50 6.45
C PHE A 118 -7.93 61.44 7.53
N MET A 119 -8.10 61.80 8.80
CA MET A 119 -7.89 60.88 9.90
C MET A 119 -8.98 59.81 10.02
N ASN A 120 -10.24 60.17 9.73
CA ASN A 120 -11.34 59.20 9.65
C ASN A 120 -11.17 58.25 8.45
N GLU A 121 -10.58 58.71 7.35
CA GLU A 121 -10.20 57.87 6.22
C GLU A 121 -9.14 56.85 6.63
N ILE A 122 -8.05 57.28 7.29
CA ILE A 122 -6.96 56.37 7.65
C ILE A 122 -7.35 55.40 8.78
N ARG A 123 -8.22 55.82 9.71
CA ARG A 123 -8.76 54.96 10.78
C ARG A 123 -9.64 53.83 10.27
N LYS A 124 -10.24 53.94 9.08
CA LYS A 124 -11.07 52.85 8.51
C LYS A 124 -10.24 51.65 8.09
N ASP A 125 -8.99 51.88 7.69
CA ASP A 125 -8.17 50.83 7.09
C ASP A 125 -7.07 50.32 8.03
N HIS A 126 -6.63 51.10 9.04
CA HIS A 126 -5.44 50.75 9.84
C HIS A 126 -5.43 51.28 11.29
N GLU A 127 -4.77 50.55 12.19
CA GLU A 127 -4.45 51.04 13.55
C GLU A 127 -3.34 52.09 13.52
N ILE A 128 -3.61 53.27 14.07
CA ILE A 128 -2.68 54.39 14.21
C ILE A 128 -2.35 54.56 15.69
N TYR A 129 -1.07 54.58 16.05
CA TYR A 129 -0.65 54.65 17.46
C TYR A 129 -0.28 56.05 17.93
N GLY A 130 0.23 56.90 17.05
CA GLY A 130 0.67 58.21 17.47
C GLY A 130 1.19 59.09 16.35
N ILE A 131 1.58 60.29 16.75
CA ILE A 131 2.11 61.35 15.90
C ILE A 131 3.43 61.82 16.50
N THR A 132 4.44 62.05 15.65
CA THR A 132 5.66 62.76 16.01
C THR A 132 5.88 63.95 15.09
N ARG A 133 6.83 64.82 15.45
CA ARG A 133 7.33 65.88 14.57
C ARG A 133 8.83 65.77 14.43
N ASP A 134 9.27 65.69 13.20
CA ASP A 134 10.68 65.74 12.86
C ASP A 134 11.27 67.12 13.24
N PRO A 135 12.34 67.17 14.06
CA PRO A 135 12.93 68.43 14.49
C PRO A 135 13.60 69.21 13.36
N GLU A 136 14.07 68.56 12.29
CA GLU A 136 14.75 69.19 11.16
C GLU A 136 13.74 69.69 10.12
N THR A 137 12.88 68.80 9.62
CA THR A 137 11.95 69.13 8.53
C THR A 137 10.68 69.83 9.00
N LYS A 138 10.38 69.75 10.31
CA LYS A 138 9.11 70.17 10.92
C LYS A 138 7.88 69.43 10.39
N CYS A 139 8.06 68.40 9.56
CA CYS A 139 6.99 67.55 9.08
C CYS A 139 6.46 66.65 10.20
N TYR A 140 5.16 66.34 10.14
CA TYR A 140 4.53 65.42 11.06
C TYR A 140 4.59 64.01 10.50
N MET A 141 4.77 63.03 11.37
CA MET A 141 4.81 61.64 10.94
C MET A 141 3.87 60.79 11.77
N MET A 142 3.17 59.88 11.09
CA MET A 142 2.11 59.06 11.68
C MET A 142 2.48 57.57 11.65
N TYR A 143 2.28 56.90 12.79
CA TYR A 143 2.75 55.53 13.06
C TYR A 143 1.66 54.49 12.84
N LYS A 144 1.99 53.44 12.08
CA LYS A 144 1.12 52.31 11.75
C LYS A 144 1.84 50.96 11.95
N PHE A 145 1.12 49.94 12.41
CA PHE A 145 1.63 48.56 12.46
C PHE A 145 1.64 47.91 11.08
N ILE A 146 2.84 47.51 10.61
CA ILE A 146 3.02 46.54 9.52
C ILE A 146 4.30 45.77 9.88
N ASN A 147 4.16 44.52 10.32
CA ASN A 147 5.31 43.68 10.69
C ASN A 147 5.98 42.97 9.49
N TRP A 148 5.35 42.97 8.32
CA TRP A 148 5.88 42.37 7.09
C TRP A 148 5.33 43.06 5.84
N THR A 149 6.13 43.12 4.77
CA THR A 149 5.68 43.47 3.41
C THR A 149 6.42 42.57 2.44
N SER A 150 5.71 42.05 1.45
CA SER A 150 6.28 41.29 0.34
C SER A 150 7.07 42.17 -0.64
N GLY A 151 6.89 43.49 -0.56
CA GLY A 151 7.36 44.43 -1.58
C GLY A 151 6.46 44.50 -2.82
N ASN A 152 5.32 43.78 -2.83
CA ASN A 152 4.27 43.85 -3.85
C ASN A 152 2.93 44.20 -3.18
N LYS A 153 2.37 45.36 -3.56
CA LYS A 153 1.13 45.89 -2.97
C LYS A 153 -0.07 44.98 -3.16
N ASP A 154 -0.14 44.25 -4.27
CA ASP A 154 -1.27 43.35 -4.57
C ASP A 154 -1.20 42.08 -3.71
N ILE A 155 0.01 41.54 -3.49
CA ILE A 155 0.25 40.41 -2.58
C ILE A 155 -0.04 40.82 -1.14
N ASP A 156 0.48 41.98 -0.72
CA ASP A 156 0.26 42.51 0.63
C ASP A 156 -1.23 42.69 0.91
N LYS A 157 -1.95 43.32 -0.03
CA LYS A 157 -3.40 43.49 0.06
C LYS A 157 -4.12 42.14 0.09
N PHE A 158 -3.75 41.20 -0.77
CA PHE A 158 -4.39 39.88 -0.79
C PHE A 158 -4.20 39.13 0.53
N ILE A 159 -2.99 39.09 1.09
CA ILE A 159 -2.75 38.45 2.39
C ILE A 159 -3.57 39.17 3.48
N GLN A 160 -3.58 40.51 3.50
CA GLN A 160 -4.36 41.31 4.46
C GLN A 160 -5.87 41.02 4.34
N ASP A 161 -6.42 41.00 3.13
CA ASP A 161 -7.83 40.69 2.86
C ASP A 161 -8.18 39.31 3.40
N THR A 162 -7.29 38.30 3.26
CA THR A 162 -7.52 36.98 3.85
C THR A 162 -7.50 36.99 5.38
N GLN A 163 -6.58 37.74 6.00
CA GLN A 163 -6.49 37.86 7.45
C GLN A 163 -7.72 38.58 8.03
N LEU A 164 -8.20 39.64 7.38
CA LEU A 164 -9.38 40.41 7.77
C LEU A 164 -10.69 39.63 7.60
N SER A 165 -10.73 38.68 6.67
CA SER A 165 -11.91 37.83 6.43
C SER A 165 -12.14 36.74 7.48
N VAL A 166 -11.19 36.53 8.39
CA VAL A 166 -11.32 35.57 9.49
C VAL A 166 -12.09 36.20 10.64
N HIS A 167 -13.30 35.71 10.89
CA HIS A 167 -14.18 36.23 11.94
C HIS A 167 -14.45 35.21 13.05
N GLN A 168 -14.10 33.94 12.84
CA GLN A 168 -14.30 32.86 13.80
C GLN A 168 -13.06 31.98 13.98
N TYR A 169 -12.96 31.33 15.14
CA TYR A 169 -11.80 30.51 15.51
C TYR A 169 -11.52 29.35 14.53
N ASN A 170 -12.58 28.73 13.98
CA ASN A 170 -12.50 27.69 12.95
C ASN A 170 -12.00 28.21 11.59
N GLU A 171 -12.06 29.52 11.35
CA GLU A 171 -11.64 30.16 10.10
C GLU A 171 -10.18 30.59 10.11
N ILE A 172 -9.52 30.62 11.28
CA ILE A 172 -8.11 31.00 11.45
C ILE A 172 -7.19 30.23 10.50
N SER A 173 -7.52 28.97 10.24
CA SER A 173 -6.72 28.12 9.36
C SER A 173 -6.81 28.47 7.86
N HIS A 174 -7.60 29.49 7.50
CA HIS A 174 -7.70 30.07 6.16
C HIS A 174 -7.00 31.43 6.02
N ALA A 175 -6.54 32.03 7.13
CA ALA A 175 -5.70 33.22 7.09
C ALA A 175 -4.35 32.88 6.47
N LEU A 176 -3.93 33.66 5.48
CA LEU A 176 -2.61 33.54 4.88
C LEU A 176 -1.61 34.40 5.64
N GLU A 177 -0.34 34.05 5.54
CA GLU A 177 0.74 34.90 6.03
C GLU A 177 1.85 35.09 5.01
N TRP A 178 2.63 36.14 5.21
CA TRP A 178 3.92 36.26 4.56
C TRP A 178 4.94 35.43 5.33
N ILE A 179 5.56 34.46 4.65
CA ILE A 179 6.54 33.57 5.26
C ILE A 179 7.92 33.98 4.73
N PRO A 180 8.82 34.49 5.60
CA PRO A 180 10.19 34.77 5.21
C PRO A 180 10.88 33.52 4.65
N TYR A 181 11.59 33.66 3.54
CA TYR A 181 12.13 32.50 2.81
C TYR A 181 13.18 31.71 3.59
N ASP A 182 13.88 32.36 4.52
CA ASP A 182 14.85 31.76 5.45
C ASP A 182 14.21 30.89 6.53
N ARG A 183 12.87 30.83 6.59
CA ARG A 183 12.13 29.86 7.42
C ARG A 183 11.97 28.50 6.75
N PHE A 184 12.47 28.34 5.53
CA PHE A 184 12.48 27.08 4.80
C PHE A 184 13.89 26.50 4.71
N TYR A 185 13.99 25.18 4.88
CA TYR A 185 15.23 24.42 4.69
C TYR A 185 14.96 23.12 3.93
N ASP A 186 16.04 22.43 3.52
CA ASP A 186 15.99 21.24 2.66
C ASP A 186 15.16 21.42 1.38
N ILE A 187 15.25 22.63 0.79
CA ILE A 187 14.49 23.01 -0.39
C ILE A 187 14.99 22.21 -1.60
N LYS A 188 14.11 21.42 -2.22
CA LYS A 188 14.45 20.54 -3.35
C LYS A 188 13.43 20.67 -4.47
N TYR A 189 13.90 20.78 -5.72
CA TYR A 189 13.05 20.87 -6.90
C TYR A 189 12.63 19.48 -7.40
N ILE A 190 11.35 19.33 -7.75
CA ILE A 190 10.78 18.08 -8.25
C ILE A 190 10.38 18.27 -9.72
N GLU A 191 11.27 17.92 -10.64
CA GLU A 191 11.10 18.15 -12.09
C GLU A 191 9.80 17.59 -12.67
N LYS A 192 9.36 16.40 -12.23
CA LYS A 192 8.19 15.69 -12.79
C LYS A 192 6.88 16.46 -12.62
N ILE A 193 6.78 17.28 -11.56
CA ILE A 193 5.57 18.05 -11.22
C ILE A 193 5.82 19.57 -11.20
N GLY A 194 7.06 20.03 -11.35
CA GLY A 194 7.38 21.45 -11.48
C GLY A 194 7.28 22.27 -10.19
N VAL A 195 7.37 21.64 -9.02
CA VAL A 195 7.27 22.30 -7.70
C VAL A 195 8.53 22.06 -6.86
N TYR A 196 8.72 22.85 -5.82
CA TYR A 196 9.74 22.61 -4.80
C TYR A 196 9.10 22.00 -3.55
N ARG A 197 9.82 21.11 -2.86
CA ARG A 197 9.50 20.69 -1.49
C ARG A 197 10.42 21.39 -0.51
N ALA A 198 9.93 21.68 0.70
CA ALA A 198 10.73 22.26 1.76
C ALA A 198 10.21 21.89 3.15
N ASN A 199 11.08 21.96 4.15
CA ASN A 199 10.69 21.95 5.56
C ASN A 199 10.43 23.37 6.04
N TRP A 200 9.32 23.60 6.73
CA TRP A 200 8.94 24.90 7.28
C TRP A 200 9.08 24.90 8.80
N ILE A 201 10.00 25.72 9.31
CA ILE A 201 10.36 25.76 10.74
C ILE A 201 9.17 26.15 11.61
N ASP A 202 8.43 27.18 11.25
CA ASP A 202 7.39 27.75 12.13
C ASP A 202 6.17 26.84 12.24
N GLY A 203 5.80 26.17 11.15
CA GLY A 203 4.52 25.49 11.04
C GLY A 203 3.33 26.46 10.90
N LYS A 204 2.15 25.89 10.63
CA LYS A 204 0.95 26.67 10.30
C LYS A 204 0.38 27.42 11.50
N ILE A 205 -0.24 28.57 11.22
CA ILE A 205 -1.06 29.30 12.19
C ILE A 205 -2.25 28.42 12.63
N TYR A 206 -2.49 28.35 13.93
CA TYR A 206 -3.63 27.61 14.50
C TYR A 206 -4.52 28.46 15.39
N LYS A 207 -3.96 29.35 16.21
CA LYS A 207 -4.72 30.25 17.08
C LYS A 207 -3.97 31.53 17.34
N TRP A 208 -4.67 32.59 17.72
CA TRP A 208 -4.02 33.70 18.40
C TRP A 208 -3.72 33.28 19.85
N ASP A 209 -2.51 33.53 20.31
CA ASP A 209 -2.11 33.32 21.70
C ASP A 209 -2.17 34.67 22.43
N ASP A 210 -3.19 34.86 23.27
CA ASP A 210 -3.42 36.11 24.00
C ASP A 210 -2.32 36.41 25.04
N GLU A 211 -1.64 35.39 25.56
CA GLU A 211 -0.56 35.57 26.54
C GLU A 211 0.72 36.05 25.85
N CYS A 212 1.02 35.46 24.69
CA CYS A 212 2.22 35.80 23.90
C CYS A 212 1.98 36.91 22.87
N GLN A 213 0.74 37.35 22.67
CA GLN A 213 0.28 38.30 21.64
C GLN A 213 0.88 37.99 20.25
N ASN A 214 0.86 36.71 19.88
CA ASN A 214 1.39 36.23 18.61
C ASN A 214 0.54 35.06 18.09
N TRP A 215 0.69 34.74 16.81
CA TRP A 215 0.08 33.56 16.23
C TRP A 215 0.72 32.28 16.80
N GLY A 216 -0.07 31.52 17.54
CA GLY A 216 0.24 30.16 17.97
C GLY A 216 0.41 29.24 16.77
N ARG A 217 1.51 28.48 16.80
CA ARG A 217 1.98 27.61 15.73
C ARG A 217 1.63 26.14 15.98
N LEU A 218 1.38 25.40 14.91
CA LEU A 218 1.14 23.96 14.93
C LEU A 218 1.96 23.27 13.85
N ASN A 219 2.44 22.07 14.13
CA ASN A 219 3.29 21.28 13.23
C ASN A 219 4.58 22.04 12.84
N GLN A 220 5.39 22.41 13.85
CA GLN A 220 6.74 22.91 13.61
C GLN A 220 7.54 21.87 12.82
N ASP A 221 8.45 22.36 11.97
CA ASP A 221 9.22 21.53 11.03
C ASP A 221 8.37 20.70 10.06
N MET A 222 7.15 21.18 9.74
CA MET A 222 6.31 20.48 8.77
C MET A 222 6.81 20.62 7.34
N PHE A 223 6.64 19.56 6.57
CA PHE A 223 6.83 19.59 5.13
C PHE A 223 5.77 20.46 4.46
N VAL A 224 6.19 21.22 3.43
CA VAL A 224 5.31 22.00 2.56
C VAL A 224 5.76 21.90 1.11
N THR A 225 4.83 22.21 0.20
CA THR A 225 5.12 22.36 -1.22
C THR A 225 5.19 23.85 -1.57
N LEU A 226 6.26 24.27 -2.25
CA LEU A 226 6.43 25.62 -2.77
C LEU A 226 6.23 25.61 -4.30
N GLU A 227 5.20 26.31 -4.77
CA GLU A 227 4.90 26.43 -6.20
C GLU A 227 5.24 27.84 -6.71
N SER A 228 6.02 27.94 -7.78
CA SER A 228 6.52 29.21 -8.31
C SER A 228 5.46 29.99 -9.09
N LEU A 229 5.25 31.25 -8.72
CA LEU A 229 4.44 32.21 -9.46
C LEU A 229 5.28 32.88 -10.55
N ILE A 230 5.32 32.28 -11.74
CA ILE A 230 6.20 32.69 -12.85
C ILE A 230 5.85 34.10 -13.41
N ASN A 231 4.69 34.68 -13.08
CA ASN A 231 4.26 36.00 -13.59
C ASN A 231 3.43 36.79 -12.55
N PRO A 232 3.70 38.09 -12.31
CA PRO A 232 2.84 38.96 -11.49
C PRO A 232 1.36 38.97 -11.92
N LYS A 233 1.07 38.77 -13.22
CA LYS A 233 -0.30 38.62 -13.72
C LYS A 233 -1.00 37.33 -13.27
N ASN A 234 -0.25 36.31 -12.85
CA ASN A 234 -0.78 35.06 -12.30
C ASN A 234 -1.14 35.17 -10.81
N VAL A 235 -0.85 36.31 -10.16
CA VAL A 235 -1.26 36.60 -8.78
C VAL A 235 -2.69 37.13 -8.73
N SER A 236 -3.50 36.92 -9.77
CA SER A 236 -4.90 37.34 -9.73
C SER A 236 -5.63 36.56 -8.64
N ILE A 237 -6.50 37.26 -7.90
CA ILE A 237 -7.36 36.68 -6.85
C ILE A 237 -8.15 35.48 -7.40
N GLU A 238 -8.51 35.52 -8.68
CA GLU A 238 -9.23 34.46 -9.39
C GLU A 238 -8.40 33.17 -9.55
N PHE A 239 -7.11 33.29 -9.89
CA PHE A 239 -6.19 32.15 -9.95
C PHE A 239 -5.94 31.55 -8.55
N MET A 240 -5.73 32.40 -7.56
CA MET A 240 -5.51 31.97 -6.17
C MET A 240 -6.76 31.30 -5.56
N ASN A 241 -7.95 31.80 -5.89
CA ASN A 241 -9.20 31.17 -5.50
C ASN A 241 -9.39 29.80 -6.17
N LYS A 242 -8.95 29.64 -7.42
CA LYS A 242 -8.97 28.34 -8.10
C LYS A 242 -8.06 27.32 -7.41
N ILE A 243 -6.86 27.71 -6.97
CA ILE A 243 -5.92 26.82 -6.24
C ILE A 243 -6.46 26.47 -4.85
N LYS A 244 -7.07 27.42 -4.13
CA LYS A 244 -7.69 27.20 -2.80
C LYS A 244 -8.73 26.07 -2.77
N VAL A 245 -9.34 25.73 -3.91
CA VAL A 245 -10.31 24.61 -4.00
C VAL A 245 -9.61 23.26 -3.75
N TYR A 246 -8.35 23.11 -4.16
CA TYR A 246 -7.65 21.83 -4.19
C TYR A 246 -6.62 21.69 -3.07
N HIS A 247 -5.97 22.79 -2.68
CA HIS A 247 -4.92 22.79 -1.67
C HIS A 247 -5.21 23.76 -0.53
N LYS A 248 -4.76 23.41 0.67
CA LYS A 248 -4.73 24.37 1.77
C LYS A 248 -3.53 25.28 1.58
N PHE A 249 -3.81 26.58 1.61
CA PHE A 249 -2.82 27.62 1.41
C PHE A 249 -2.40 28.19 2.75
N TYR A 250 -1.11 28.14 3.06
CA TYR A 250 -0.57 28.66 4.32
C TYR A 250 -0.07 30.09 4.19
N GLY A 251 0.53 30.42 3.04
CA GLY A 251 1.13 31.74 2.88
C GLY A 251 1.94 31.89 1.62
N ILE A 252 2.57 33.04 1.48
CA ILE A 252 3.38 33.39 0.31
C ILE A 252 4.80 33.69 0.79
N THR A 253 5.77 33.29 -0.01
CA THR A 253 7.17 33.63 0.19
C THR A 253 7.78 34.17 -1.10
N GLN A 254 8.99 34.70 -1.01
CA GLN A 254 9.77 35.13 -2.17
C GLN A 254 11.18 34.58 -2.09
N ASN A 255 11.60 33.89 -3.15
CA ASN A 255 12.98 33.48 -3.29
C ASN A 255 13.88 34.72 -3.36
N PRO A 256 14.85 34.91 -2.44
CA PRO A 256 15.69 36.09 -2.40
C PRO A 256 16.66 36.18 -3.59
N GLU A 257 16.99 35.07 -4.23
CA GLU A 257 17.90 35.01 -5.39
C GLU A 257 17.15 35.30 -6.69
N THR A 258 16.10 34.52 -6.98
CA THR A 258 15.36 34.64 -8.24
C THR A 258 14.33 35.78 -8.23
N LYS A 259 13.99 36.29 -7.05
CA LYS A 259 12.90 37.26 -6.80
C LYS A 259 11.50 36.75 -7.15
N ASN A 260 11.37 35.48 -7.50
CA ASN A 260 10.08 34.85 -7.76
C ASN A 260 9.30 34.65 -6.46
N TYR A 261 8.01 34.99 -6.51
CA TYR A 261 7.09 34.64 -5.43
C TYR A 261 6.71 33.17 -5.53
N MET A 262 6.54 32.51 -4.38
CA MET A 262 6.11 31.13 -4.30
C MET A 262 4.95 31.00 -3.32
N ILE A 263 4.00 30.15 -3.67
CA ILE A 263 2.85 29.78 -2.86
C ILE A 263 3.27 28.61 -1.95
N VAL A 264 2.94 28.70 -0.67
CA VAL A 264 3.21 27.66 0.34
C VAL A 264 1.95 26.83 0.56
N LEU A 265 1.95 25.61 0.06
CA LEU A 265 0.82 24.69 0.02
C LEU A 265 0.97 23.52 1.00
N ASP A 266 -0.16 22.94 1.40
CA ASP A 266 -0.17 21.63 2.05
C ASP A 266 0.23 20.50 1.11
N ASN A 267 0.80 19.44 1.68
CA ASN A 267 1.18 18.25 0.93
C ASN A 267 -0.03 17.34 0.72
N LYS A 268 -1.11 17.87 0.13
CA LYS A 268 -2.25 17.04 -0.25
C LYS A 268 -1.99 16.40 -1.60
N CYS A 269 -2.33 15.12 -1.71
CA CYS A 269 -2.35 14.43 -2.99
C CYS A 269 -3.57 14.94 -3.76
N GLU A 270 -3.38 15.46 -4.98
CA GLU A 270 -4.48 15.92 -5.85
C GLU A 270 -5.58 14.86 -6.03
N LYS A 271 -5.18 13.59 -6.16
CA LYS A 271 -6.10 12.47 -6.37
C LYS A 271 -6.91 12.13 -5.12
N CYS A 272 -6.31 12.26 -3.94
CA CYS A 272 -6.93 11.80 -2.68
C CYS A 272 -7.50 12.95 -1.84
N ASN A 273 -7.12 14.20 -2.12
CA ASN A 273 -7.43 15.38 -1.33
C ASN A 273 -7.04 15.24 0.17
N CYS A 274 -6.04 14.41 0.46
CA CYS A 274 -5.45 14.17 1.77
C CYS A 274 -3.95 13.84 1.62
N ILE A 275 -3.22 13.81 2.73
CA ILE A 275 -1.88 13.22 2.76
C ILE A 275 -2.05 11.71 2.61
N CYS A 276 -1.25 11.08 1.75
CA CYS A 276 -1.39 9.66 1.42
C CYS A 276 -0.03 9.00 1.15
N ASN A 277 0.00 7.67 1.06
CA ASN A 277 1.25 6.89 1.02
C ASN A 277 2.19 7.30 -0.12
N SER A 278 1.65 7.68 -1.28
CA SER A 278 2.46 8.15 -2.42
C SER A 278 3.32 9.37 -2.10
N ILE A 279 2.85 10.24 -1.20
CA ILE A 279 3.57 11.43 -0.76
C ILE A 279 4.73 11.04 0.15
N TYR A 280 4.48 10.14 1.12
CA TYR A 280 5.53 9.63 1.99
C TYR A 280 6.59 8.84 1.22
N PHE A 281 6.21 8.06 0.21
CA PHE A 281 7.17 7.42 -0.67
C PHE A 281 8.00 8.44 -1.44
N GLN A 282 7.35 9.44 -2.05
CA GLN A 282 8.03 10.51 -2.78
C GLN A 282 9.01 11.29 -1.88
N GLN A 283 8.70 11.44 -0.58
CA GLN A 283 9.62 12.01 0.39
C GLN A 283 10.92 11.20 0.50
N ASN A 284 10.82 9.88 0.44
CA ASN A 284 11.92 8.93 0.65
C ASN A 284 12.77 8.61 -0.60
N PHE A 285 12.48 9.18 -1.78
CA PHE A 285 13.19 8.82 -3.03
C PHE A 285 14.69 9.13 -3.03
N ASP A 286 15.14 10.12 -2.24
CA ASP A 286 16.57 10.48 -2.16
C ASP A 286 17.34 9.57 -1.19
N ASN A 287 16.64 8.77 -0.38
CA ASN A 287 17.26 7.95 0.67
C ASN A 287 17.69 6.57 0.16
N TRP A 288 17.41 6.24 -1.10
CA TRP A 288 17.84 5.01 -1.73
C TRP A 288 18.03 5.22 -3.24
N THR A 289 18.95 4.44 -3.82
CA THR A 289 19.08 4.28 -5.27
C THR A 289 19.60 2.88 -5.53
N SER A 290 19.14 2.28 -6.62
CA SER A 290 19.68 1.02 -7.12
C SER A 290 20.99 1.19 -7.90
N GLY A 291 21.37 2.43 -8.21
CA GLY A 291 22.43 2.72 -9.18
C GLY A 291 21.99 2.61 -10.65
N ASN A 292 20.74 2.17 -10.92
CA ASN A 292 20.14 2.11 -12.25
C ASN A 292 18.88 2.99 -12.31
N LYS A 293 18.93 4.03 -13.16
CA LYS A 293 17.85 5.02 -13.28
C LYS A 293 16.51 4.43 -13.74
N ASP A 294 16.54 3.40 -14.58
CA ASP A 294 15.32 2.77 -15.09
C ASP A 294 14.65 1.90 -14.01
N ILE A 295 15.44 1.20 -13.20
CA ILE A 295 14.94 0.46 -12.03
C ILE A 295 14.41 1.43 -10.97
N ASP A 296 15.15 2.49 -10.66
CA ASP A 296 14.73 3.52 -9.72
C ASP A 296 13.38 4.11 -10.15
N LYS A 297 13.27 4.52 -11.42
CA LYS A 297 12.04 5.05 -11.99
C LYS A 297 10.90 4.04 -11.91
N PHE A 298 11.16 2.76 -12.22
CA PHE A 298 10.14 1.72 -12.16
C PHE A 298 9.60 1.52 -10.74
N ILE A 299 10.48 1.45 -9.73
CA ILE A 299 10.09 1.35 -8.33
C ILE A 299 9.31 2.60 -7.92
N GLN A 300 9.82 3.80 -8.21
CA GLN A 300 9.17 5.07 -7.90
C GLN A 300 7.79 5.20 -8.53
N ASP A 301 7.59 4.79 -9.79
CA ASP A 301 6.29 4.83 -10.46
C ASP A 301 5.24 3.94 -9.75
N THR A 302 5.66 2.78 -9.22
CA THR A 302 4.76 1.93 -8.41
C THR A 302 4.42 2.59 -7.07
N GLN A 303 5.40 3.21 -6.42
CA GLN A 303 5.23 3.91 -5.15
C GLN A 303 4.35 5.17 -5.28
N LEU A 304 4.49 5.93 -6.38
CA LEU A 304 3.63 7.08 -6.68
C LEU A 304 2.17 6.69 -6.92
N SER A 305 1.92 5.46 -7.33
CA SER A 305 0.57 4.92 -7.56
C SER A 305 -0.08 4.39 -6.26
N ALA A 306 0.68 4.24 -5.18
CA ALA A 306 0.24 3.67 -3.92
C ALA A 306 -0.33 4.74 -2.98
N HIS A 307 -1.64 5.00 -3.08
CA HIS A 307 -2.26 6.06 -2.28
C HIS A 307 -2.81 5.59 -0.93
N THR A 308 -3.33 4.36 -0.84
CA THR A 308 -3.98 3.85 0.37
C THR A 308 -3.09 2.86 1.12
N ASP A 309 -3.44 2.52 2.37
CA ASP A 309 -2.74 1.47 3.14
C ASP A 309 -2.77 0.12 2.42
N HIS A 310 -3.87 -0.20 1.75
CA HIS A 310 -3.95 -1.39 0.89
C HIS A 310 -3.04 -1.27 -0.34
N GLY A 311 -2.91 -0.06 -0.91
CA GLY A 311 -2.05 0.25 -2.04
C GLY A 311 -0.55 0.18 -1.72
N SER A 312 -0.14 0.45 -0.47
CA SER A 312 1.26 0.28 -0.03
C SER A 312 1.76 -1.14 -0.22
N SER A 313 0.87 -2.13 -0.09
CA SER A 313 1.23 -3.53 -0.24
C SER A 313 1.55 -3.91 -1.70
N ASP A 314 1.19 -3.09 -2.69
CA ASP A 314 1.49 -3.27 -4.11
C ASP A 314 2.67 -2.38 -4.58
N ALA A 315 3.15 -1.45 -3.73
CA ALA A 315 4.33 -0.64 -4.01
C ALA A 315 5.59 -1.50 -3.95
N LEU A 316 6.47 -1.37 -4.94
CA LEU A 316 7.76 -2.04 -4.91
C LEU A 316 8.74 -1.29 -4.00
N GLU A 317 9.66 -2.03 -3.42
CA GLU A 317 10.75 -1.51 -2.61
C GLU A 317 12.11 -1.79 -3.27
N TRP A 318 13.05 -0.86 -3.15
CA TRP A 318 14.45 -1.21 -3.24
C TRP A 318 14.86 -1.86 -1.92
N ILE A 319 15.34 -3.11 -2.00
CA ILE A 319 15.71 -3.91 -0.85
C ILE A 319 17.24 -4.04 -0.87
N PRO A 320 17.96 -3.37 0.05
CA PRO A 320 19.40 -3.56 0.18
C PRO A 320 19.74 -5.03 0.41
N TYR A 321 20.76 -5.54 -0.28
CA TYR A 321 21.03 -6.97 -0.35
C TYR A 321 21.36 -7.60 1.01
N ASP A 322 21.99 -6.84 1.89
CA ASP A 322 22.32 -7.21 3.27
C ASP A 322 21.09 -7.36 4.18
N ARG A 323 19.91 -6.94 3.73
CA ARG A 323 18.63 -7.20 4.42
C ARG A 323 18.10 -8.62 4.15
N CYS A 324 18.71 -9.35 3.22
CA CYS A 324 18.43 -10.75 2.94
C CYS A 324 19.56 -11.64 3.45
N TYR A 325 19.24 -12.68 4.21
CA TYR A 325 20.22 -13.63 4.78
C TYR A 325 19.77 -15.08 4.61
N ASN A 326 20.65 -16.04 4.89
CA ASN A 326 20.44 -17.46 4.61
C ASN A 326 20.01 -17.69 3.15
N ILE A 327 20.74 -17.08 2.22
CA ILE A 327 20.45 -17.17 0.78
C ILE A 327 20.92 -18.54 0.29
N GLU A 328 19.99 -19.40 -0.08
CA GLU A 328 20.23 -20.78 -0.51
C GLU A 328 19.74 -20.95 -1.95
N PHE A 329 20.58 -21.49 -2.83
CA PHE A 329 20.16 -21.84 -4.19
C PHE A 329 19.14 -22.97 -4.16
N ILE A 330 18.01 -22.79 -4.85
CA ILE A 330 16.93 -23.76 -4.92
C ILE A 330 16.95 -24.48 -6.28
N ALA A 331 16.93 -23.70 -7.36
CA ALA A 331 16.73 -24.23 -8.70
C ALA A 331 17.14 -23.20 -9.74
N GLU A 332 17.33 -23.69 -10.97
CA GLU A 332 17.47 -22.84 -12.14
C GLU A 332 16.39 -23.26 -13.14
N ASP A 333 15.59 -22.30 -13.57
CA ASP A 333 14.59 -22.51 -14.61
C ASP A 333 14.96 -21.71 -15.87
N ARG A 334 14.14 -21.82 -16.92
CA ARG A 334 14.34 -21.06 -18.18
C ARG A 334 14.37 -19.54 -18.01
N PHE A 335 13.96 -19.01 -16.86
CA PHE A 335 13.92 -17.59 -16.55
C PHE A 335 15.08 -17.13 -15.66
N GLY A 336 15.81 -18.05 -15.03
CA GLY A 336 17.04 -17.77 -14.29
C GLY A 336 17.14 -18.57 -12.99
N LYS A 337 18.09 -18.15 -12.13
CA LYS A 337 18.38 -18.80 -10.87
C LYS A 337 17.43 -18.35 -9.77
N ILE A 338 16.98 -19.29 -8.95
CA ILE A 338 16.00 -19.09 -7.89
C ILE A 338 16.68 -19.44 -6.56
N TYR A 339 16.55 -18.56 -5.59
CA TYR A 339 17.12 -18.67 -4.27
C TYR A 339 16.04 -18.52 -3.19
N LYS A 340 16.21 -19.20 -2.07
CA LYS A 340 15.44 -19.02 -0.83
C LYS A 340 16.23 -18.05 0.04
N ALA A 341 15.56 -17.12 0.70
CA ALA A 341 16.21 -16.22 1.65
C ALA A 341 15.26 -15.80 2.77
N ASN A 342 15.81 -15.33 3.88
CA ASN A 342 15.07 -14.64 4.92
C ASN A 342 15.23 -13.13 4.75
N TRP A 343 14.13 -12.38 4.73
CA TRP A 343 14.13 -10.91 4.63
C TRP A 343 13.82 -10.27 5.98
N ILE A 344 14.76 -9.46 6.49
CA ILE A 344 14.72 -8.89 7.85
C ILE A 344 13.54 -7.93 8.01
N ASP A 345 13.36 -7.00 7.07
CA ASP A 345 12.40 -5.89 7.22
C ASP A 345 10.94 -6.35 7.21
N GLY A 346 10.63 -7.34 6.35
CA GLY A 346 9.25 -7.65 6.02
C GLY A 346 8.55 -6.54 5.23
N PHE A 347 7.26 -6.74 4.98
CA PHE A 347 6.46 -5.92 4.05
C PHE A 347 6.10 -4.56 4.64
N ILE A 348 6.17 -3.49 3.83
CA ILE A 348 5.52 -2.22 4.19
C ILE A 348 4.00 -2.42 4.32
N LEU A 349 3.43 -1.97 5.43
CA LEU A 349 1.97 -1.87 5.63
C LEU A 349 1.46 -0.46 5.38
N LYS A 350 1.91 0.48 6.20
CA LYS A 350 1.41 1.86 6.20
C LYS A 350 2.43 2.80 6.82
N TRP A 351 2.28 4.09 6.54
CA TRP A 351 3.07 5.11 7.20
C TRP A 351 2.58 5.32 8.64
N ASN A 352 3.52 5.51 9.56
CA ASN A 352 3.25 5.82 10.96
C ASN A 352 3.67 7.27 11.26
N ASP A 353 2.67 8.16 11.37
CA ASP A 353 2.91 9.59 11.63
C ASP A 353 3.57 9.88 12.98
N TYR A 354 3.47 8.99 13.97
CA TYR A 354 4.12 9.17 15.26
C TYR A 354 5.61 8.87 15.19
N ASN A 355 5.97 7.76 14.53
CA ASN A 355 7.35 7.30 14.41
C ASN A 355 8.07 7.88 13.18
N GLN A 356 7.35 8.58 12.29
CA GLN A 356 7.85 9.11 11.03
C GLN A 356 8.57 8.03 10.21
N ASN A 357 7.99 6.82 10.16
CA ASN A 357 8.56 5.67 9.47
C ASN A 357 7.46 4.69 9.01
N TRP A 358 7.81 3.73 8.16
CA TRP A 358 6.91 2.69 7.69
C TRP A 358 6.71 1.61 8.76
N ASP A 359 5.45 1.35 9.13
CA ASP A 359 5.09 0.14 9.87
C ASP A 359 5.30 -1.07 8.95
N ARG A 360 5.99 -2.10 9.47
CA ARG A 360 6.30 -3.32 8.73
C ARG A 360 5.64 -4.56 9.32
N TYR A 361 5.36 -5.54 8.46
CA TYR A 361 4.73 -6.81 8.83
C TYR A 361 5.56 -8.00 8.39
N ASN A 362 5.48 -9.10 9.16
CA ASN A 362 6.22 -10.33 8.92
C ASN A 362 7.73 -10.09 8.78
N GLN A 363 8.35 -9.47 9.79
CA GLN A 363 9.81 -9.39 9.87
C GLN A 363 10.42 -10.79 9.89
N ASN A 364 11.60 -10.95 9.29
CA ASN A 364 12.29 -12.24 9.11
C ASN A 364 11.49 -13.28 8.30
N ILE A 365 10.67 -12.83 7.35
CA ILE A 365 9.90 -13.74 6.50
C ILE A 365 10.77 -14.43 5.45
N VAL A 366 10.44 -15.69 5.15
CA VAL A 366 10.99 -16.45 4.04
C VAL A 366 10.45 -15.90 2.72
N VAL A 367 11.36 -15.50 1.83
CA VAL A 367 11.10 -14.99 0.49
C VAL A 367 11.83 -15.80 -0.56
N THR A 368 11.37 -15.69 -1.80
CA THR A 368 12.06 -16.25 -2.96
C THR A 368 12.77 -15.11 -3.70
N ILE A 369 14.08 -15.21 -3.89
CA ILE A 369 14.86 -14.26 -4.68
C ILE A 369 15.11 -14.88 -6.05
N LYS A 370 14.67 -14.22 -7.12
CA LYS A 370 14.88 -14.70 -8.49
C LYS A 370 15.87 -13.79 -9.22
N ASN A 371 17.03 -14.35 -9.55
CA ASN A 371 18.03 -13.72 -10.41
C ASN A 371 17.62 -13.93 -11.87
N LEU A 372 17.39 -12.83 -12.57
CA LEU A 372 16.96 -12.85 -13.96
C LEU A 372 18.21 -12.88 -14.84
N ASN A 373 18.30 -13.90 -15.69
CA ASN A 373 19.49 -14.19 -16.47
C ASN A 373 20.03 -12.94 -17.20
N ILE A 374 21.37 -12.81 -17.23
CA ILE A 374 22.18 -11.59 -17.48
C ILE A 374 21.81 -10.84 -18.77
N SER A 375 21.11 -11.47 -19.71
CA SER A 375 20.72 -10.86 -20.99
C SER A 375 19.37 -10.13 -21.00
N LYS A 376 18.57 -10.20 -19.92
CA LYS A 376 17.25 -9.54 -19.85
C LYS A 376 17.31 -8.48 -18.76
N GLU A 377 17.45 -7.22 -19.17
CA GLU A 377 17.18 -6.10 -18.27
C GLU A 377 15.79 -6.27 -17.62
N ILE A 378 15.64 -5.82 -16.37
CA ILE A 378 14.35 -5.81 -15.68
C ILE A 378 13.42 -4.83 -16.42
N THR A 379 12.71 -5.33 -17.43
CA THR A 379 11.74 -4.52 -18.17
C THR A 379 10.36 -4.61 -17.54
N THR A 380 9.56 -3.56 -17.70
CA THR A 380 8.15 -3.51 -17.28
C THR A 380 7.34 -4.69 -17.83
N GLU A 381 7.60 -5.12 -19.06
CA GLU A 381 6.92 -6.24 -19.71
C GLU A 381 7.23 -7.57 -19.00
N PHE A 382 8.51 -7.81 -18.66
CA PHE A 382 8.92 -9.00 -17.96
C PHE A 382 8.41 -9.04 -16.49
N MET A 383 8.42 -7.90 -15.81
CA MET A 383 7.84 -7.79 -14.46
C MET A 383 6.33 -8.07 -14.47
N ASN A 384 5.62 -7.66 -15.52
CA ASN A 384 4.21 -7.98 -15.69
C ASN A 384 3.96 -9.49 -15.91
N VAL A 385 4.91 -10.23 -16.50
CA VAL A 385 4.84 -11.69 -16.59
C VAL A 385 4.94 -12.31 -15.19
N ILE A 386 5.93 -11.90 -14.38
CA ILE A 386 6.11 -12.45 -13.02
C ILE A 386 4.94 -12.10 -12.10
N ARG A 387 4.41 -10.87 -12.19
CA ARG A 387 3.27 -10.37 -11.40
C ARG A 387 1.98 -11.18 -11.59
N LYS A 388 1.85 -11.98 -12.65
CA LYS A 388 0.67 -12.84 -12.87
C LYS A 388 0.57 -13.97 -11.85
N ASP A 389 1.71 -14.50 -11.42
CA ASP A 389 1.77 -15.72 -10.62
C ASP A 389 2.25 -15.45 -9.19
N HIS A 390 3.10 -14.44 -8.99
CA HIS A 390 3.70 -14.11 -7.71
C HIS A 390 3.50 -12.64 -7.34
N LYS A 391 3.35 -12.37 -6.05
CA LYS A 391 3.44 -11.01 -5.54
C LYS A 391 4.92 -10.61 -5.48
N ILE A 392 5.24 -9.47 -6.09
CA ILE A 392 6.59 -8.91 -6.07
C ILE A 392 6.63 -7.87 -4.96
N HIS A 393 7.63 -7.97 -4.07
CA HIS A 393 7.83 -7.02 -2.99
C HIS A 393 8.88 -5.97 -3.32
N GLY A 394 9.90 -6.35 -4.08
CA GLY A 394 10.96 -5.41 -4.40
C GLY A 394 12.00 -5.97 -5.33
N ILE A 395 13.04 -5.17 -5.52
CA ILE A 395 14.23 -5.49 -6.29
C ILE A 395 15.43 -5.31 -5.36
N THR A 396 16.37 -6.23 -5.48
CA THR A 396 17.66 -6.18 -4.80
C THR A 396 18.79 -6.36 -5.82
N GLN A 397 20.03 -6.16 -5.42
CA GLN A 397 21.19 -6.39 -6.29
C GLN A 397 22.24 -7.20 -5.54
N ASP A 398 22.63 -8.31 -6.13
CA ASP A 398 23.72 -9.13 -5.61
C ASP A 398 25.03 -8.34 -5.68
N LEU A 399 25.71 -8.18 -4.55
CA LEU A 399 26.91 -7.33 -4.48
C LEU A 399 28.13 -7.95 -5.19
N GLU A 400 28.19 -9.28 -5.30
CA GLU A 400 29.32 -9.99 -5.92
C GLU A 400 29.21 -9.99 -7.44
N THR A 401 28.03 -10.33 -7.96
CA THR A 401 27.74 -10.46 -9.39
C THR A 401 27.19 -9.19 -10.01
N GLN A 402 26.86 -8.18 -9.20
CA GLN A 402 26.19 -6.93 -9.61
C GLN A 402 24.85 -7.15 -10.32
N SER A 403 24.29 -8.35 -10.21
CA SER A 403 23.06 -8.75 -10.89
C SER A 403 21.84 -8.31 -10.10
N TYR A 404 20.89 -7.67 -10.77
CA TYR A 404 19.61 -7.32 -10.16
C TYR A 404 18.71 -8.56 -10.04
N MET A 405 18.05 -8.67 -8.90
CA MET A 405 17.21 -9.81 -8.54
C MET A 405 15.88 -9.34 -8.01
N VAL A 406 14.83 -10.09 -8.29
CA VAL A 406 13.48 -9.78 -7.87
C VAL A 406 13.15 -10.54 -6.59
N VAL A 407 12.65 -9.84 -5.57
CA VAL A 407 12.21 -10.42 -4.30
C VAL A 407 10.71 -10.71 -4.38
N LEU A 408 10.37 -11.99 -4.31
CA LEU A 408 9.03 -12.53 -4.49
C LEU A 408 8.47 -13.05 -3.17
N SER A 409 7.17 -12.89 -3.02
CA SER A 409 6.40 -13.47 -1.94
C SER A 409 6.39 -14.99 -2.01
N SER A 410 6.34 -15.64 -0.85
CA SER A 410 5.94 -17.04 -0.73
C SER A 410 4.43 -17.27 -0.93
N TYR A 411 3.64 -16.19 -1.00
CA TYR A 411 2.20 -16.20 -1.22
C TYR A 411 1.86 -15.98 -2.71
N CYS A 412 0.89 -16.74 -3.24
CA CYS A 412 0.41 -16.54 -4.61
C CYS A 412 -0.57 -15.37 -4.68
N ARG A 413 -0.36 -14.45 -5.64
CA ARG A 413 -1.18 -13.24 -5.80
C ARG A 413 -2.64 -13.55 -6.12
N LYS A 414 -2.93 -14.64 -6.85
CA LYS A 414 -4.30 -15.02 -7.20
C LYS A 414 -5.15 -15.44 -6.00
N TRP A 415 -4.53 -15.94 -4.93
CA TRP A 415 -5.26 -16.67 -3.90
C TRP A 415 -5.02 -16.18 -2.46
N TYR A 416 -4.15 -15.19 -2.26
CA TYR A 416 -3.83 -14.57 -0.95
C TYR A 416 -3.40 -15.57 0.15
N ASN A 417 -2.99 -16.78 -0.24
CA ASN A 417 -2.57 -17.88 0.63
C ASN A 417 -1.19 -18.41 0.21
N ILE A 418 -0.57 -19.21 1.08
CA ILE A 418 0.71 -19.87 0.75
C ILE A 418 0.49 -20.77 -0.46
N CYS A 419 1.38 -20.67 -1.43
CA CYS A 419 1.23 -21.33 -2.72
C CYS A 419 1.87 -22.71 -2.69
N ASN A 420 1.12 -23.76 -3.02
CA ASN A 420 1.69 -25.11 -3.16
C ASN A 420 2.85 -25.16 -4.17
N ALA A 421 2.75 -24.39 -5.27
CA ALA A 421 3.84 -24.25 -6.24
C ALA A 421 5.12 -23.73 -5.59
N THR A 422 5.03 -22.85 -4.58
CA THR A 422 6.22 -22.36 -3.86
C THR A 422 6.86 -23.44 -3.00
N PHE A 423 6.07 -24.30 -2.34
CA PHE A 423 6.60 -25.45 -1.62
C PHE A 423 7.21 -26.50 -2.55
N PHE A 424 6.62 -26.72 -3.72
CA PHE A 424 7.21 -27.57 -4.74
C PHE A 424 8.53 -27.01 -5.25
N GLN A 425 8.57 -25.72 -5.61
CA GLN A 425 9.78 -25.03 -6.04
C GLN A 425 10.92 -25.24 -5.05
N GLN A 426 10.67 -25.06 -3.75
CA GLN A 426 11.68 -25.25 -2.69
C GLN A 426 12.27 -26.67 -2.65
N ASN A 427 11.58 -27.68 -3.18
CA ASN A 427 12.01 -29.07 -3.19
C ASN A 427 12.69 -29.51 -4.51
N PHE A 428 12.82 -28.64 -5.51
CA PHE A 428 13.42 -29.01 -6.80
C PHE A 428 14.89 -29.44 -6.67
N ILE A 429 15.63 -28.95 -5.67
CA ILE A 429 17.01 -29.38 -5.41
C ILE A 429 17.11 -30.82 -4.88
N ASN A 430 16.03 -31.35 -4.31
CA ASN A 430 16.03 -32.65 -3.62
C ASN A 430 15.93 -33.84 -4.58
N TRP A 431 15.64 -33.61 -5.86
CA TRP A 431 15.50 -34.67 -6.84
C TRP A 431 15.89 -34.22 -8.25
N THR A 432 16.36 -35.16 -9.06
CA THR A 432 16.50 -35.00 -10.51
C THR A 432 16.33 -36.38 -11.14
N SER A 433 15.71 -36.42 -12.32
CA SER A 433 15.63 -37.63 -13.13
C SER A 433 16.92 -37.93 -13.89
N GLY A 434 17.83 -36.95 -13.99
CA GLY A 434 18.96 -36.97 -14.91
C GLY A 434 18.57 -36.66 -16.38
N ASN A 435 17.33 -36.27 -16.64
CA ASN A 435 16.85 -35.79 -17.95
C ASN A 435 16.10 -34.46 -17.78
N ASN A 436 16.67 -33.39 -18.37
CA ASN A 436 16.14 -32.03 -18.25
C ASN A 436 14.72 -31.87 -18.82
N GLU A 437 14.31 -32.65 -19.82
CA GLU A 437 12.96 -32.57 -20.38
C GLU A 437 11.93 -33.17 -19.42
N ILE A 438 12.27 -34.27 -18.75
CA ILE A 438 11.42 -34.90 -17.73
C ILE A 438 11.36 -34.02 -16.48
N ASP A 439 12.50 -33.50 -16.04
CA ASP A 439 12.58 -32.58 -14.91
C ASP A 439 11.71 -31.33 -15.17
N GLY A 440 11.85 -30.72 -16.37
CA GLY A 440 11.03 -29.58 -16.79
C GLY A 440 9.53 -29.89 -16.83
N LEU A 441 9.13 -31.06 -17.35
CA LEU A 441 7.72 -31.47 -17.36
C LEU A 441 7.16 -31.61 -15.93
N ILE A 442 7.89 -32.31 -15.04
CA ILE A 442 7.45 -32.51 -13.66
C ILE A 442 7.36 -31.16 -12.95
N GLN A 443 8.39 -30.32 -13.07
CA GLN A 443 8.41 -28.97 -12.51
C GLN A 443 7.24 -28.12 -13.03
N ASP A 444 6.98 -28.10 -14.34
CA ASP A 444 5.86 -27.35 -14.93
C ASP A 444 4.51 -27.76 -14.34
N THR A 445 4.27 -29.07 -14.14
CA THR A 445 3.05 -29.55 -13.50
C THR A 445 2.97 -29.13 -12.04
N GLN A 446 4.07 -29.24 -11.29
CA GLN A 446 4.13 -28.82 -9.89
C GLN A 446 3.94 -27.30 -9.72
N LEU A 447 4.46 -26.51 -10.65
CA LEU A 447 4.31 -25.04 -10.70
C LEU A 447 2.89 -24.59 -11.02
N SER A 448 2.10 -25.45 -11.66
CA SER A 448 0.69 -25.18 -11.97
C SER A 448 -0.26 -25.42 -10.79
N VAL A 449 0.22 -26.04 -9.70
CA VAL A 449 -0.58 -26.36 -8.51
C VAL A 449 -0.48 -25.23 -7.50
N HIS A 450 -1.58 -24.50 -7.31
CA HIS A 450 -1.64 -23.39 -6.36
C HIS A 450 -2.43 -23.74 -5.10
N LYS A 451 -3.34 -24.72 -5.14
CA LYS A 451 -4.22 -25.12 -4.04
C LYS A 451 -4.17 -26.61 -3.73
N ASP A 452 -4.70 -27.01 -2.58
CA ASP A 452 -4.72 -28.41 -2.14
C ASP A 452 -5.52 -29.33 -3.05
N ASN A 453 -6.65 -28.86 -3.58
CA ASN A 453 -7.48 -29.62 -4.51
C ASN A 453 -6.85 -29.81 -5.90
N GLU A 454 -5.76 -29.09 -6.20
CA GLU A 454 -5.01 -29.19 -7.46
C GLU A 454 -3.79 -30.11 -7.32
N ILE A 455 -3.42 -30.53 -6.09
CA ILE A 455 -2.22 -31.35 -5.82
C ILE A 455 -2.24 -32.66 -6.60
N SER A 456 -3.42 -33.23 -6.85
CA SER A 456 -3.58 -34.44 -7.66
C SER A 456 -3.08 -34.31 -9.11
N HIS A 457 -2.84 -33.08 -9.59
CA HIS A 457 -2.31 -32.80 -10.91
C HIS A 457 -0.78 -32.64 -10.93
N ALA A 458 -0.13 -32.52 -9.77
CA ALA A 458 1.33 -32.44 -9.68
C ALA A 458 1.95 -33.81 -9.94
N LEU A 459 2.81 -33.90 -10.94
CA LEU A 459 3.62 -35.09 -11.16
C LEU A 459 4.78 -35.12 -10.16
N GLU A 460 5.30 -36.32 -9.91
CA GLU A 460 6.44 -36.55 -9.05
C GLU A 460 7.53 -37.38 -9.73
N TRP A 461 8.79 -37.07 -9.44
CA TRP A 461 9.88 -38.01 -9.67
C TRP A 461 9.92 -39.06 -8.55
N ILE A 462 9.71 -40.32 -8.90
CA ILE A 462 9.62 -41.42 -7.93
C ILE A 462 10.85 -42.32 -8.09
N PRO A 463 11.76 -42.39 -7.10
CA PRO A 463 12.91 -43.27 -7.17
C PRO A 463 12.48 -44.73 -7.35
N TYR A 464 13.11 -45.46 -8.27
CA TYR A 464 12.69 -46.83 -8.61
C TYR A 464 12.75 -47.80 -7.42
N SER A 465 13.64 -47.54 -6.46
CA SER A 465 13.75 -48.30 -5.21
C SER A 465 12.52 -48.21 -4.31
N ARG A 466 11.60 -47.27 -4.56
CA ARG A 466 10.32 -47.14 -3.85
C ARG A 466 9.27 -48.12 -4.37
N PHE A 467 9.60 -48.95 -5.36
CA PHE A 467 8.73 -50.01 -5.87
C PHE A 467 9.24 -51.39 -5.46
N TYR A 468 8.31 -52.26 -5.06
CA TYR A 468 8.59 -53.67 -4.77
C TYR A 468 7.52 -54.58 -5.35
N ASN A 469 7.74 -55.91 -5.32
CA ASN A 469 6.88 -56.89 -5.96
C ASN A 469 6.61 -56.59 -7.46
N ILE A 470 7.65 -56.11 -8.15
CA ILE A 470 7.55 -55.72 -9.56
C ILE A 470 7.35 -56.98 -10.42
N LYS A 471 6.20 -57.07 -11.09
CA LYS A 471 5.80 -58.21 -11.92
C LYS A 471 5.48 -57.74 -13.33
N TYR A 472 6.07 -58.39 -14.32
CA TYR A 472 5.74 -58.17 -15.72
C TYR A 472 4.29 -58.61 -16.00
N ILE A 473 3.54 -57.78 -16.74
CA ILE A 473 2.21 -58.13 -17.25
C ILE A 473 2.37 -58.68 -18.67
N GLU A 474 1.47 -59.53 -19.15
CA GLU A 474 1.48 -60.11 -20.51
C GLU A 474 1.48 -59.11 -21.69
N LYS A 475 1.56 -57.79 -21.42
CA LYS A 475 1.70 -56.72 -22.41
C LYS A 475 3.12 -56.18 -22.39
N ILE A 476 3.77 -56.18 -23.56
CA ILE A 476 5.15 -55.69 -23.75
C ILE A 476 5.34 -54.30 -23.12
N GLY A 477 6.29 -54.21 -22.19
CA GLY A 477 6.69 -52.96 -21.54
C GLY A 477 5.79 -52.48 -20.39
N VAL A 478 4.90 -53.31 -19.86
CA VAL A 478 4.02 -52.95 -18.74
C VAL A 478 4.24 -53.85 -17.52
N TYR A 479 4.40 -53.25 -16.35
CA TYR A 479 4.68 -53.94 -15.10
C TYR A 479 3.67 -53.53 -14.01
N ARG A 480 3.38 -54.39 -13.05
CA ARG A 480 2.69 -54.06 -11.80
C ARG A 480 3.69 -54.00 -10.66
N ALA A 481 3.53 -53.04 -9.75
CA ALA A 481 4.39 -52.92 -8.58
C ALA A 481 3.62 -52.32 -7.39
N ASN A 482 4.07 -52.62 -6.18
CA ASN A 482 3.63 -51.91 -4.98
C ASN A 482 4.51 -50.67 -4.79
N TRP A 483 3.90 -49.51 -4.55
CA TRP A 483 4.57 -48.25 -4.28
C TRP A 483 4.53 -47.93 -2.80
N ILE A 484 5.70 -47.82 -2.17
CA ILE A 484 5.83 -47.64 -0.71
C ILE A 484 5.22 -46.33 -0.24
N ASP A 485 5.53 -45.22 -0.92
CA ASP A 485 5.16 -43.87 -0.43
C ASP A 485 3.67 -43.59 -0.58
N GLY A 486 3.07 -44.02 -1.69
CA GLY A 486 1.79 -43.48 -2.13
C GLY A 486 1.91 -42.03 -2.62
N TYR A 487 0.80 -41.45 -3.07
CA TYR A 487 0.81 -40.15 -3.75
C TYR A 487 0.83 -38.96 -2.78
N ILE A 488 1.33 -37.83 -3.28
CA ILE A 488 1.34 -36.54 -2.57
C ILE A 488 -0.10 -36.07 -2.34
N HIS A 489 -0.42 -35.69 -1.10
CA HIS A 489 -1.77 -35.27 -0.73
C HIS A 489 -1.87 -33.83 -0.24
N LYS A 490 -0.99 -33.41 0.68
CA LYS A 490 -1.00 -32.04 1.23
C LYS A 490 0.35 -31.67 1.82
N TRP A 491 0.64 -30.38 1.93
CA TRP A 491 1.81 -29.90 2.65
C TRP A 491 1.60 -30.06 4.18
N ASP A 492 2.65 -30.48 4.88
CA ASP A 492 2.68 -30.58 6.35
C ASP A 492 3.62 -29.50 6.92
N ASP A 493 3.04 -28.43 7.47
CA ASP A 493 3.77 -27.31 8.05
C ASP A 493 4.65 -27.71 9.24
N LYS A 494 4.29 -28.76 9.97
CA LYS A 494 5.04 -29.19 11.16
C LYS A 494 6.34 -29.88 10.77
N TYR A 495 6.30 -30.71 9.74
CA TYR A 495 7.47 -31.46 9.26
C TYR A 495 8.14 -30.80 8.05
N GLN A 496 7.58 -29.72 7.52
CA GLN A 496 8.05 -29.02 6.33
C GLN A 496 8.26 -29.98 5.15
N ASN A 497 7.28 -30.86 4.91
CA ASN A 497 7.34 -31.88 3.87
C ASN A 497 5.95 -32.24 3.33
N TRP A 498 5.90 -32.92 2.20
CA TRP A 498 4.66 -33.41 1.58
C TRP A 498 4.12 -34.66 2.29
N GLY A 499 2.91 -34.55 2.82
CA GLY A 499 2.13 -35.66 3.36
C GLY A 499 1.69 -36.64 2.27
N ARG A 500 1.72 -37.93 2.60
CA ARG A 500 1.43 -39.05 1.69
C ARG A 500 0.10 -39.73 2.01
N LEU A 501 -0.59 -40.22 0.97
CA LEU A 501 -1.76 -41.09 1.09
C LEU A 501 -1.59 -42.38 0.29
N ASN A 502 -2.29 -43.43 0.71
CA ASN A 502 -2.29 -44.75 0.08
C ASN A 502 -0.88 -45.36 -0.04
N GLN A 503 -0.17 -45.39 1.08
CA GLN A 503 1.08 -46.15 1.22
C GLN A 503 0.84 -47.62 0.83
N ASP A 504 1.86 -48.25 0.24
CA ASP A 504 1.81 -49.62 -0.30
C ASP A 504 0.78 -49.85 -1.41
N MET A 505 0.35 -48.80 -2.12
CA MET A 505 -0.62 -48.95 -3.20
C MET A 505 -0.08 -49.68 -4.43
N LEU A 506 -0.96 -50.44 -5.08
CA LEU A 506 -0.64 -51.15 -6.31
C LEU A 506 -0.73 -50.23 -7.54
N VAL A 507 0.40 -50.02 -8.21
CA VAL A 507 0.54 -49.19 -9.41
C VAL A 507 0.94 -50.02 -10.62
N THR A 508 0.79 -49.42 -11.80
CA THR A 508 1.29 -49.92 -13.07
C THR A 508 2.43 -49.03 -13.54
N LEU A 509 3.53 -49.65 -13.96
CA LEU A 509 4.68 -49.00 -14.59
C LEU A 509 4.62 -49.27 -16.10
N GLU A 510 4.32 -48.25 -16.91
CA GLU A 510 4.29 -48.34 -18.39
C GLU A 510 5.56 -47.72 -18.95
N ASN A 511 6.33 -48.50 -19.72
CA ASN A 511 7.60 -48.07 -20.29
C ASN A 511 7.40 -46.97 -21.34
N LEU A 512 8.13 -45.86 -21.23
CA LEU A 512 8.16 -44.81 -22.24
C LEU A 512 9.11 -45.27 -23.35
N ILE A 513 8.56 -45.68 -24.49
CA ILE A 513 9.36 -46.22 -25.59
C ILE A 513 10.32 -45.14 -26.12
N ASN A 514 11.61 -45.46 -26.04
CA ASN A 514 12.77 -44.73 -26.55
C ASN A 514 13.28 -43.56 -25.66
N PRO A 515 14.33 -43.77 -24.84
CA PRO A 515 14.87 -42.76 -23.93
C PRO A 515 15.53 -41.55 -24.61
N LYS A 516 15.65 -41.56 -25.94
CA LYS A 516 16.27 -40.47 -26.73
C LYS A 516 15.28 -39.44 -27.28
N ASN A 517 13.98 -39.72 -27.33
CA ASN A 517 12.96 -38.83 -27.93
C ASN A 517 11.59 -39.07 -27.28
N VAL A 518 11.47 -38.80 -25.98
CA VAL A 518 10.16 -38.78 -25.33
C VAL A 518 9.46 -37.48 -25.74
N SER A 519 8.54 -37.53 -26.71
CA SER A 519 7.83 -36.30 -27.10
C SER A 519 6.95 -35.84 -25.93
N ILE A 520 7.16 -34.59 -25.48
CA ILE A 520 6.33 -33.93 -24.46
C ILE A 520 4.85 -34.02 -24.84
N GLU A 521 4.53 -33.94 -26.14
CA GLU A 521 3.19 -34.05 -26.69
C GLU A 521 2.55 -35.43 -26.42
N PHE A 522 3.33 -36.53 -26.48
CA PHE A 522 2.86 -37.86 -26.14
C PHE A 522 2.50 -37.97 -24.64
N ILE A 523 3.35 -37.44 -23.75
CA ILE A 523 3.05 -37.45 -22.31
C ILE A 523 1.87 -36.52 -21.98
N MET A 524 1.80 -35.34 -22.59
CA MET A 524 0.69 -34.39 -22.39
C MET A 524 -0.65 -34.96 -22.87
N ASN A 525 -0.67 -35.71 -23.97
CA ASN A 525 -1.87 -36.44 -24.39
C ASN A 525 -2.25 -37.55 -23.40
N LYS A 526 -1.29 -38.21 -22.76
CA LYS A 526 -1.58 -39.20 -21.70
C LYS A 526 -2.10 -38.54 -20.42
N ILE A 527 -1.56 -37.39 -20.02
CA ILE A 527 -2.04 -36.57 -18.90
C ILE A 527 -3.51 -36.19 -19.12
N LYS A 528 -3.87 -35.74 -20.33
CA LYS A 528 -5.25 -35.36 -20.68
C LYS A 528 -6.25 -36.52 -20.62
N VAL A 529 -5.80 -37.74 -20.87
CA VAL A 529 -6.67 -38.92 -20.97
C VAL A 529 -6.76 -39.69 -19.64
N ASN A 530 -5.75 -39.61 -18.78
CA ASN A 530 -5.64 -40.43 -17.58
C ASN A 530 -5.48 -39.59 -16.30
N HIS A 531 -6.57 -39.42 -15.54
CA HIS A 531 -6.62 -38.69 -14.27
C HIS A 531 -5.84 -39.33 -13.12
N LYS A 532 -5.08 -40.42 -13.35
CA LYS A 532 -4.33 -41.14 -12.31
C LYS A 532 -2.89 -41.44 -12.72
N PHE A 533 -2.23 -40.45 -13.34
CA PHE A 533 -0.80 -40.43 -13.59
C PHE A 533 -0.08 -39.67 -12.48
N TYR A 534 0.70 -40.38 -11.66
CA TYR A 534 1.31 -39.81 -10.45
C TYR A 534 2.71 -39.26 -10.69
N GLY A 535 3.42 -39.75 -11.71
CA GLY A 535 4.82 -39.41 -11.86
C GLY A 535 5.61 -40.33 -12.75
N VAL A 536 6.92 -40.11 -12.77
CA VAL A 536 7.87 -40.83 -13.61
C VAL A 536 8.93 -41.48 -12.73
N THR A 537 9.39 -42.66 -13.13
CA THR A 537 10.54 -43.35 -12.53
C THR A 537 11.50 -43.81 -13.62
N GLN A 538 12.73 -44.17 -13.26
CA GLN A 538 13.69 -44.77 -14.19
C GLN A 538 14.18 -46.12 -13.65
N ASN A 539 14.02 -47.16 -14.46
CA ASN A 539 14.57 -48.45 -14.13
C ASN A 539 16.12 -48.36 -14.13
N PRO A 540 16.80 -48.68 -13.01
CA PRO A 540 18.22 -48.45 -12.86
C PRO A 540 19.09 -49.38 -13.75
N GLU A 541 18.57 -50.55 -14.13
CA GLU A 541 19.24 -51.54 -14.96
C GLU A 541 19.12 -51.20 -16.45
N THR A 542 17.89 -50.94 -16.91
CA THR A 542 17.61 -50.69 -18.33
C THR A 542 17.74 -49.23 -18.74
N LYS A 543 17.84 -48.31 -17.77
CA LYS A 543 17.81 -46.84 -17.96
C LYS A 543 16.55 -46.30 -18.63
N ASN A 544 15.53 -47.14 -18.78
CA ASN A 544 14.26 -46.75 -19.36
C ASN A 544 13.42 -45.97 -18.35
N TYR A 545 12.85 -44.86 -18.80
CA TYR A 545 11.85 -44.11 -18.03
C TYR A 545 10.49 -44.80 -18.11
N MET A 546 9.76 -44.81 -17.00
CA MET A 546 8.47 -45.47 -16.88
C MET A 546 7.47 -44.53 -16.23
N MET A 547 6.24 -44.51 -16.75
CA MET A 547 5.12 -43.78 -16.15
C MET A 547 4.52 -44.58 -15.00
N VAL A 548 4.21 -43.89 -13.91
CA VAL A 548 3.55 -44.47 -12.73
C VAL A 548 2.06 -44.16 -12.77
N LEU A 549 1.25 -45.19 -13.01
CA LEU A 549 -0.19 -45.08 -13.29
C LEU A 549 -1.02 -45.89 -12.29
N ASN A 550 -2.20 -45.39 -11.93
CA ASN A 550 -3.23 -46.19 -11.27
C ASN A 550 -4.22 -46.78 -12.29
N ASN A 551 -3.77 -47.72 -13.10
CA ASN A 551 -4.61 -48.39 -14.11
C ASN A 551 -4.63 -49.91 -13.89
N SER A 552 -5.63 -50.61 -14.42
CA SER A 552 -5.77 -52.06 -14.25
C SER A 552 -4.87 -52.87 -15.17
N GLY A 553 -4.29 -52.24 -16.19
CA GLY A 553 -3.55 -52.90 -17.27
C GLY A 553 -4.45 -53.36 -18.43
N ASN A 554 -5.79 -53.26 -18.31
CA ASN A 554 -6.74 -53.43 -19.40
C ASN A 554 -7.38 -52.06 -19.74
N LYS A 555 -6.93 -51.49 -20.87
CA LYS A 555 -7.34 -50.13 -21.32
C LYS A 555 -8.84 -50.02 -21.59
N ASP A 556 -9.49 -51.12 -21.99
CA ASP A 556 -10.91 -51.12 -22.34
C ASP A 556 -11.79 -51.09 -21.08
N ILE A 557 -11.37 -51.80 -20.02
CA ILE A 557 -12.05 -51.75 -18.72
C ILE A 557 -11.80 -50.41 -18.02
N ASP A 558 -10.56 -49.92 -18.07
CA ASP A 558 -10.20 -48.62 -17.48
C ASP A 558 -11.00 -47.49 -18.14
N LYS A 559 -11.09 -47.49 -19.47
CA LYS A 559 -11.90 -46.53 -20.22
C LYS A 559 -13.39 -46.69 -19.90
N PHE A 560 -13.90 -47.92 -19.84
CA PHE A 560 -15.31 -48.17 -19.53
C PHE A 560 -15.71 -47.64 -18.14
N ILE A 561 -14.89 -47.89 -17.11
CA ILE A 561 -15.11 -47.34 -15.77
C ILE A 561 -15.05 -45.81 -15.79
N GLN A 562 -14.06 -45.23 -16.47
CA GLN A 562 -13.92 -43.77 -16.59
C GLN A 562 -15.14 -43.14 -17.28
N ASP A 563 -15.64 -43.73 -18.36
CA ASP A 563 -16.82 -43.25 -19.08
C ASP A 563 -18.06 -43.26 -18.16
N THR A 564 -18.23 -44.29 -17.31
CA THR A 564 -19.33 -44.31 -16.32
C THR A 564 -19.21 -43.21 -15.28
N GLN A 565 -18.00 -42.92 -14.79
CA GLN A 565 -17.75 -41.87 -13.80
C GLN A 565 -17.93 -40.47 -14.38
N LEU A 566 -17.49 -40.24 -15.63
CA LEU A 566 -17.67 -38.96 -16.34
C LEU A 566 -19.13 -38.68 -16.70
N SER A 567 -19.93 -39.73 -16.93
CA SER A 567 -21.36 -39.59 -17.22
C SER A 567 -22.23 -39.22 -16.02
N ALA A 568 -21.67 -39.09 -14.82
CA ALA A 568 -22.39 -39.00 -13.55
C ALA A 568 -22.98 -37.61 -13.18
N HIS A 569 -23.22 -36.69 -14.13
CA HIS A 569 -23.68 -35.32 -13.81
C HIS A 569 -25.15 -35.02 -14.18
N THR A 570 -25.91 -34.70 -13.11
CA THR A 570 -26.93 -33.63 -12.88
C THR A 570 -28.24 -34.17 -12.31
N ASP A 571 -28.38 -34.04 -10.98
CA ASP A 571 -29.56 -33.95 -10.10
C ASP A 571 -30.80 -34.86 -10.26
N HIS A 572 -30.90 -35.67 -11.32
CA HIS A 572 -32.04 -36.56 -11.53
C HIS A 572 -31.59 -37.89 -12.14
N GLY A 573 -31.08 -38.79 -11.29
CA GLY A 573 -30.98 -40.21 -11.63
C GLY A 573 -29.72 -40.89 -11.10
N SER A 574 -29.91 -41.98 -10.36
CA SER A 574 -28.89 -42.99 -10.04
C SER A 574 -28.32 -43.54 -11.35
N SER A 575 -27.12 -43.12 -11.73
CA SER A 575 -26.35 -43.84 -12.76
C SER A 575 -25.59 -44.97 -12.07
N ASP A 576 -25.51 -46.14 -12.71
CA ASP A 576 -24.67 -47.25 -12.27
C ASP A 576 -23.20 -46.85 -12.43
N ILE A 577 -22.66 -46.13 -11.44
CA ILE A 577 -21.27 -45.65 -11.43
C ILE A 577 -20.39 -46.81 -11.01
N LEU A 578 -19.52 -47.24 -11.93
CA LEU A 578 -18.59 -48.33 -11.67
C LEU A 578 -17.29 -47.82 -11.05
N GLU A 579 -16.66 -48.68 -10.28
CA GLU A 579 -15.31 -48.44 -9.76
C GLU A 579 -14.46 -49.71 -9.74
N TRP A 580 -13.17 -49.52 -9.51
CA TRP A 580 -12.27 -50.60 -9.12
C TRP A 580 -12.38 -50.84 -7.62
N ILE A 581 -12.75 -52.06 -7.23
CA ILE A 581 -12.91 -52.47 -5.84
C ILE A 581 -11.73 -53.40 -5.48
N PRO A 582 -10.87 -53.03 -4.52
CA PRO A 582 -9.81 -53.91 -4.06
C PRO A 582 -10.38 -55.18 -3.43
N TYR A 583 -9.81 -56.36 -3.75
CA TYR A 583 -10.32 -57.63 -3.21
C TYR A 583 -10.34 -57.69 -1.66
N ASN A 584 -9.41 -57.00 -1.00
CA ASN A 584 -9.35 -56.93 0.47
C ASN A 584 -10.50 -56.13 1.12
N ARG A 585 -11.40 -55.52 0.33
CA ARG A 585 -12.63 -54.87 0.82
C ARG A 585 -13.78 -55.85 1.01
N PHE A 586 -13.61 -57.12 0.64
CA PHE A 586 -14.58 -58.19 0.81
C PHE A 586 -14.16 -59.13 1.95
N HIS A 587 -15.10 -59.47 2.81
CA HIS A 587 -14.92 -60.45 3.89
C HIS A 587 -15.80 -61.68 3.65
N ASN A 588 -15.41 -62.83 4.21
CA ASN A 588 -16.18 -64.06 4.18
C ASN A 588 -16.64 -64.46 2.76
N VAL A 589 -15.68 -64.53 1.84
CA VAL A 589 -15.91 -64.89 0.44
C VAL A 589 -16.06 -66.41 0.32
N GLU A 590 -17.25 -66.86 -0.07
CA GLU A 590 -17.56 -68.28 -0.26
C GLU A 590 -17.75 -68.59 -1.75
N PHE A 591 -17.23 -69.73 -2.20
CA PHE A 591 -17.48 -70.25 -3.54
C PHE A 591 -18.91 -70.80 -3.64
N ILE A 592 -19.63 -70.43 -4.69
CA ILE A 592 -21.02 -70.86 -4.91
C ILE A 592 -21.11 -71.91 -6.02
N ALA A 593 -20.53 -71.60 -7.18
CA ALA A 593 -20.72 -72.36 -8.39
C ALA A 593 -19.61 -72.07 -9.40
N GLU A 594 -19.37 -73.00 -10.32
CA GLU A 594 -18.51 -72.80 -11.47
C GLU A 594 -19.30 -73.14 -12.73
N ASP A 595 -19.28 -72.23 -13.70
CA ASP A 595 -19.85 -72.46 -15.02
C ASP A 595 -18.74 -72.41 -16.09
N ARG A 596 -19.11 -72.67 -17.35
CA ARG A 596 -18.17 -72.66 -18.48
C ARG A 596 -17.47 -71.31 -18.69
N PHE A 597 -17.95 -70.24 -18.08
CA PHE A 597 -17.43 -68.88 -18.20
C PHE A 597 -16.66 -68.42 -16.95
N GLY A 598 -16.65 -69.20 -15.87
CA GLY A 598 -15.83 -68.91 -14.70
C GLY A 598 -16.45 -69.31 -13.36
N LYS A 599 -15.79 -68.87 -12.28
CA LYS A 599 -16.14 -69.19 -10.89
C LYS A 599 -16.96 -68.07 -10.26
N ILE A 600 -18.03 -68.42 -9.58
CA ILE A 600 -18.94 -67.51 -8.88
C ILE A 600 -18.73 -67.64 -7.38
N TYR A 601 -18.53 -66.50 -6.72
CA TYR A 601 -18.34 -66.36 -5.29
C TYR A 601 -19.40 -65.41 -4.72
N LYS A 602 -19.76 -65.56 -3.45
CA LYS A 602 -20.63 -64.63 -2.72
C LYS A 602 -20.01 -64.28 -1.39
N THR A 603 -20.15 -63.02 -1.01
CA THR A 603 -19.72 -62.54 0.31
C THR A 603 -20.85 -62.80 1.31
N ASN A 604 -20.58 -63.44 2.44
CA ASN A 604 -21.55 -63.49 3.54
C ASN A 604 -21.42 -62.24 4.41
N ALA A 605 -22.00 -61.16 3.88
CA ALA A 605 -22.00 -59.76 4.35
C ALA A 605 -20.61 -59.11 4.38
N ASN A 606 -20.57 -57.80 4.11
CA ASN A 606 -19.42 -56.90 4.28
C ASN A 606 -18.54 -56.64 3.04
N TRP A 607 -19.12 -56.20 1.92
CA TRP A 607 -18.39 -55.18 1.14
C TRP A 607 -18.42 -53.86 1.92
N ILE A 608 -17.27 -53.49 2.50
CA ILE A 608 -17.20 -52.40 3.50
C ILE A 608 -17.66 -51.06 2.92
N ASP A 609 -17.35 -50.79 1.65
CA ASP A 609 -17.54 -49.46 1.07
C ASP A 609 -19.00 -49.18 0.66
N GLY A 610 -19.72 -50.19 0.17
CA GLY A 610 -20.98 -49.97 -0.55
C GLY A 610 -20.77 -49.29 -1.90
N PHE A 611 -21.81 -49.27 -2.74
CA PHE A 611 -21.72 -48.74 -4.09
C PHE A 611 -21.78 -47.21 -4.14
N ILE A 612 -21.21 -46.64 -5.19
CA ILE A 612 -21.21 -45.20 -5.44
C ILE A 612 -22.60 -44.76 -5.85
N LEU A 613 -23.14 -43.77 -5.14
CA LEU A 613 -24.44 -43.18 -5.44
C LEU A 613 -24.30 -41.94 -6.34
N LYS A 614 -23.45 -40.98 -5.94
CA LYS A 614 -23.25 -39.71 -6.64
C LYS A 614 -21.97 -39.02 -6.22
N TRP A 615 -21.50 -38.09 -7.06
CA TRP A 615 -20.42 -37.18 -6.69
C TRP A 615 -20.95 -36.07 -5.78
N ASN A 616 -20.30 -35.85 -4.64
CA ASN A 616 -20.64 -34.79 -3.72
C ASN A 616 -19.66 -33.62 -3.92
N HIS A 617 -20.18 -32.54 -4.53
CA HIS A 617 -19.40 -31.36 -4.86
C HIS A 617 -18.94 -30.55 -3.63
N TYR A 618 -19.56 -30.75 -2.46
CA TYR A 618 -19.21 -30.04 -1.23
C TYR A 618 -18.00 -30.64 -0.53
N ASN A 619 -17.93 -31.98 -0.44
CA ASN A 619 -16.80 -32.68 0.17
C ASN A 619 -15.78 -33.22 -0.86
N GLN A 620 -16.05 -33.01 -2.15
CA GLN A 620 -15.25 -33.50 -3.29
C GLN A 620 -14.96 -35.01 -3.19
N ASN A 621 -15.97 -35.79 -2.81
CA ASN A 621 -15.86 -37.24 -2.67
C ASN A 621 -17.12 -37.94 -3.21
N TRP A 622 -17.05 -39.25 -3.42
CA TRP A 622 -18.20 -40.07 -3.79
C TRP A 622 -19.07 -40.36 -2.56
N ASP A 623 -20.34 -39.98 -2.60
CA ASP A 623 -21.33 -40.46 -1.64
C ASP A 623 -21.61 -41.94 -1.93
N ARG A 624 -21.51 -42.78 -0.89
CA ARG A 624 -21.70 -44.24 -0.98
C ARG A 624 -22.98 -44.66 -0.28
N PHE A 625 -23.60 -45.73 -0.78
CA PHE A 625 -24.83 -46.29 -0.22
C PHE A 625 -24.69 -47.80 0.04
N ASN A 626 -25.46 -48.33 0.99
CA ASN A 626 -25.45 -49.74 1.37
C ASN A 626 -24.06 -50.30 1.73
N GLN A 627 -23.37 -49.63 2.65
CA GLN A 627 -22.17 -50.18 3.29
C GLN A 627 -22.49 -51.55 3.92
N ASN A 628 -21.53 -52.45 3.87
CA ASN A 628 -21.62 -53.83 4.34
C ASN A 628 -22.60 -54.75 3.59
N MET A 629 -22.98 -54.38 2.37
CA MET A 629 -23.87 -55.19 1.52
C MET A 629 -23.25 -56.53 1.11
N VAL A 630 -24.12 -57.54 0.95
CA VAL A 630 -23.80 -58.84 0.35
C VAL A 630 -23.73 -58.69 -1.17
N VAL A 631 -22.60 -59.06 -1.76
CA VAL A 631 -22.39 -59.04 -3.21
C VAL A 631 -22.00 -60.40 -3.74
N THR A 632 -22.29 -60.63 -5.02
CA THR A 632 -21.87 -61.81 -5.78
C THR A 632 -20.76 -61.39 -6.75
N MET A 633 -19.66 -62.13 -6.76
CA MET A 633 -18.48 -61.84 -7.57
C MET A 633 -18.28 -62.97 -8.58
N LYS A 634 -18.15 -62.65 -9.87
CA LYS A 634 -17.84 -63.62 -10.90
C LYS A 634 -16.41 -63.43 -11.39
N ASN A 635 -15.56 -64.42 -11.15
CA ASN A 635 -14.24 -64.53 -11.73
C ASN A 635 -14.35 -65.16 -13.12
N LEU A 636 -13.97 -64.43 -14.17
CA LEU A 636 -14.07 -64.88 -15.55
C LEU A 636 -12.79 -65.61 -15.99
N ASN A 637 -12.95 -66.79 -16.59
CA ASN A 637 -11.82 -67.53 -17.14
C ASN A 637 -11.36 -66.83 -18.44
N ASN A 638 -10.13 -66.26 -18.43
CA ASN A 638 -9.52 -65.39 -19.46
C ASN A 638 -9.97 -63.91 -19.49
N SER A 639 -9.15 -63.04 -18.90
CA SER A 639 -9.29 -61.58 -18.98
C SER A 639 -9.07 -60.98 -20.38
N LYS A 640 -8.70 -61.78 -21.39
CA LYS A 640 -8.45 -61.36 -22.79
C LYS A 640 -9.73 -61.15 -23.61
N GLU A 641 -10.86 -61.72 -23.17
CA GLU A 641 -12.16 -61.58 -23.86
C GLU A 641 -13.02 -60.44 -23.29
N ILE A 642 -12.55 -59.74 -22.24
CA ILE A 642 -13.28 -58.65 -21.60
C ILE A 642 -13.02 -57.35 -22.40
N THR A 643 -13.90 -57.09 -23.36
CA THR A 643 -13.96 -55.85 -24.15
C THR A 643 -15.05 -54.90 -23.62
N THR A 644 -15.07 -53.65 -24.08
CA THR A 644 -16.16 -52.71 -23.79
C THR A 644 -17.51 -53.27 -24.23
N ASP A 645 -17.56 -54.03 -25.32
CA ASP A 645 -18.79 -54.68 -25.82
C ASP A 645 -19.30 -55.77 -24.88
N PHE A 646 -18.40 -56.60 -24.33
CA PHE A 646 -18.74 -57.58 -23.30
C PHE A 646 -19.31 -56.91 -22.03
N MET A 647 -18.72 -55.79 -21.62
CA MET A 647 -19.18 -55.01 -20.46
C MET A 647 -20.54 -54.34 -20.73
N ASN A 648 -20.75 -53.81 -21.95
CA ASN A 648 -22.02 -53.25 -22.40
C ASN A 648 -23.14 -54.29 -22.50
N GLU A 649 -22.84 -55.51 -22.96
CA GLU A 649 -23.79 -56.62 -23.00
C GLU A 649 -24.27 -56.97 -21.58
N LYS A 650 -23.35 -57.06 -20.62
CA LYS A 650 -23.68 -57.34 -19.22
C LYS A 650 -24.44 -56.20 -18.54
N ARG A 651 -24.17 -54.95 -18.91
CA ARG A 651 -24.92 -53.77 -18.48
C ARG A 651 -26.33 -53.72 -19.08
N SER A 652 -26.50 -54.14 -20.33
CA SER A 652 -27.78 -54.06 -21.07
C SER A 652 -28.77 -55.16 -20.68
N GLN A 653 -28.31 -56.32 -20.21
CA GLN A 653 -29.18 -57.37 -19.63
C GLN A 653 -29.95 -56.90 -18.38
N ASN A 654 -29.62 -55.73 -17.82
CA ASN A 654 -30.30 -55.12 -16.67
C ASN A 654 -31.44 -54.17 -17.04
N LEU A 655 -31.61 -53.79 -18.32
CA LEU A 655 -32.67 -52.89 -18.75
C LEU A 655 -33.81 -53.69 -19.43
N TRP A 656 -34.88 -53.89 -18.66
CA TRP A 656 -36.20 -54.44 -19.03
C TRP A 656 -36.32 -55.93 -19.36
N ASN A 657 -36.81 -56.69 -18.37
CA ASN A 657 -37.70 -57.84 -18.60
C ASN A 657 -39.00 -57.63 -17.81
N ASN A 658 -40.14 -57.75 -18.49
CA ASN A 658 -41.51 -57.53 -18.00
C ASN A 658 -42.02 -58.60 -17.00
N SER A 659 -41.15 -59.22 -16.19
CA SER A 659 -41.53 -60.35 -15.31
C SER A 659 -41.18 -60.20 -13.82
N GLY A 660 -40.76 -59.03 -13.36
CA GLY A 660 -40.78 -58.69 -11.93
C GLY A 660 -39.71 -59.34 -11.02
N SER A 661 -38.66 -59.97 -11.57
CA SER A 661 -37.46 -60.31 -10.78
C SER A 661 -36.40 -59.21 -10.88
N LYS A 662 -35.88 -58.70 -9.75
CA LYS A 662 -34.73 -57.79 -9.74
C LYS A 662 -33.53 -58.46 -10.41
N ASN A 663 -33.03 -57.86 -11.49
CA ASN A 663 -31.80 -58.28 -12.15
C ASN A 663 -30.56 -57.92 -11.32
N ALA A 664 -29.42 -58.57 -11.59
CA ALA A 664 -28.17 -58.36 -10.87
C ALA A 664 -27.45 -57.09 -11.35
N GLU A 665 -27.37 -56.07 -10.49
CA GLU A 665 -26.64 -54.82 -10.77
C GLU A 665 -25.12 -55.03 -10.72
N LEU A 666 -24.40 -54.44 -11.68
CA LEU A 666 -22.94 -54.45 -11.71
C LEU A 666 -22.44 -53.20 -10.95
N TYR A 667 -21.74 -53.41 -9.83
CA TYR A 667 -21.27 -52.30 -8.98
C TYR A 667 -19.80 -51.90 -9.23
N GLY A 668 -19.00 -52.77 -9.85
CA GLY A 668 -17.59 -52.49 -10.08
C GLY A 668 -16.81 -53.71 -10.59
N CYS A 669 -15.54 -53.49 -10.87
CA CYS A 669 -14.58 -54.53 -11.22
C CYS A 669 -13.61 -54.77 -10.06
N ILE A 670 -13.20 -56.02 -9.83
CA ILE A 670 -12.36 -56.39 -8.69
C ILE A 670 -10.90 -56.54 -9.12
N ARG A 671 -9.98 -56.00 -8.32
CA ARG A 671 -8.53 -56.06 -8.57
C ARG A 671 -7.80 -56.99 -7.61
#